data_AF-A0A502L892-F1
#
_entry.id   AF-A0A502L892-F1
#
_cell.length_a   1.000
_cell.length_b   1.000
_cell.length_c   1.000
_cell.angle_alpha   90.00
_cell.angle_beta   90.00
_cell.angle_gamma   90.00
#
_symmetry.space_group_name_H-M   'P 1'
#
loop_
_entity.id
_entity.type
_entity.pdbx_description
1 polymer ?
#
loop_
_entity_poly.entity_id
_entity_poly.type
_entity_poly.pdbx_seq_one_letter_code
_entity_poly.pdbx_strand_id
1 'polypeptide(L)'
;MSIDFIKHQTIIEQFRGVVNKTSFDNQFNAATSRLPKTEKFLLKMELKRLAGPCTRAIDLRGLVDGECQLFDYQGQNHFLDDIAINVFKENAKVYGGYTFGVYEAVTNTENNFRNIYKNESAKVVGSTSTTTTKSSVEKTQYSAQRYQFDNYPDRLEERMNFAVAIEFTIAGSKAYKATTVDISTTGLKFRLKEVPVLRIGDEFNIVFKGLEQEFHFGKDSLFTYQVKNILRDSSTQLLGCKRLDIPERDGFLQFLKGYIQGNKRRYKVNLDNTIQSLQARSFEQYAMVKLNELPVFIQQLDKNYHPRYALTTTNNQNIYQYWQNEKRHSTLNFLINAERITRIREAKTQGLDLIVYSFIHQHQGNLFFYSIDSIQAINDAEFLKEFIGFAANKATFAVTQLSMQPVNKSKVYSPFTLSNVSSKQQYLNKPPSKEVIESIDSLSHVVVVTDVTTDETVEQYKEFDYINIDRQKLKKYGHQRITSKLEINEIGINYKNQRQEPRFKYKTPVAIECQSVTWDGSSEDFSVSGLKINLKAPAQLAKGDIVYLSFPKLQQITKSFDLKQLPYKVVRINKSKTTINLRVSVKEHQHIGRSFFKLLIAKNQNKLTPDEYAMLTPGLAEALRTIYATSLNQITLAVQTSGSRYKIESLLLGAGQSEEETDSLLNQMKRLSDRQGFYNLYPLLSNLAAITSLEARLKKLLSDDLAITETLFVAINPQHDGVGKSVTTKLASELNTPELTRFFIKKSLKQGLFFSLQVKLSRTESPEMEYLNPELSYISAYAIHRGKQIEQDIWSVAGIIEVFDVTQETLIRYGLAQESLTQLAKA
;
A
#
# COMPACT_ATOMS: atom_id res chain seq x y z
N MET A 1 9.23 -42.24 10.24
CA MET A 1 8.56 -43.14 9.27
C MET A 1 7.07 -43.08 9.53
N SER A 2 6.32 -42.45 8.64
CA SER A 2 4.85 -42.40 8.69
C SER A 2 4.34 -43.63 7.94
N ILE A 3 3.79 -44.62 8.64
CA ILE A 3 3.04 -45.68 7.96
C ILE A 3 1.74 -45.05 7.48
N ASP A 4 1.49 -45.13 6.18
CA ASP A 4 0.22 -44.72 5.59
C ASP A 4 -0.87 -45.71 6.02
N PHE A 5 -1.76 -45.30 6.93
CA PHE A 5 -2.88 -46.12 7.40
C PHE A 5 -4.03 -46.22 6.39
N ILE A 6 -3.98 -45.47 5.27
CA ILE A 6 -4.98 -45.51 4.20
C ILE A 6 -5.15 -46.95 3.65
N LYS A 7 -4.06 -47.72 3.56
CA LYS A 7 -4.09 -49.13 3.11
C LYS A 7 -4.83 -50.10 4.05
N HIS A 8 -5.18 -49.66 5.27
CA HIS A 8 -5.86 -50.48 6.27
C HIS A 8 -7.22 -49.92 6.69
N GLN A 9 -7.76 -48.94 5.94
CA GLN A 9 -9.01 -48.26 6.27
C GLN A 9 -10.19 -49.22 6.50
N THR A 10 -10.32 -50.28 5.67
CA THR A 10 -11.36 -51.30 5.82
C THR A 10 -11.29 -52.05 7.15
N ILE A 11 -10.07 -52.32 7.65
CA ILE A 11 -9.87 -52.97 8.96
C ILE A 11 -10.18 -51.96 10.07
N ILE A 12 -9.81 -50.69 9.90
CA ILE A 12 -10.10 -49.62 10.87
C ILE A 12 -11.63 -49.45 11.03
N GLU A 13 -12.36 -49.44 9.91
CA GLU A 13 -13.83 -49.35 9.90
C GLU A 13 -14.49 -50.59 10.52
N GLN A 14 -14.02 -51.80 10.19
CA GLN A 14 -14.54 -53.05 10.76
C GLN A 14 -14.41 -53.11 12.29
N PHE A 15 -13.31 -52.60 12.84
CA PHE A 15 -13.02 -52.67 14.28
C PHE A 15 -13.34 -51.38 15.04
N ARG A 16 -13.99 -50.41 14.38
CA ARG A 16 -14.42 -49.16 14.98
C ARG A 16 -15.38 -49.39 16.14
N GLY A 17 -15.13 -48.77 17.30
CA GLY A 17 -16.03 -48.83 18.46
C GLY A 17 -16.09 -50.19 19.19
N VAL A 18 -15.38 -51.22 18.72
CA VAL A 18 -15.37 -52.56 19.35
C VAL A 18 -14.06 -52.87 20.08
N VAL A 19 -13.11 -51.94 20.11
CA VAL A 19 -11.77 -52.10 20.71
C VAL A 19 -11.84 -52.41 22.22
N ASN A 20 -12.86 -51.92 22.91
CA ASN A 20 -13.06 -52.12 24.34
C ASN A 20 -13.85 -53.40 24.67
N LYS A 21 -14.21 -54.22 23.67
CA LYS A 21 -14.92 -55.50 23.88
C LYS A 21 -13.93 -56.63 24.16
N THR A 22 -14.31 -57.56 25.02
CA THR A 22 -13.49 -58.73 25.41
C THR A 22 -13.13 -59.64 24.23
N SER A 23 -13.90 -59.63 23.15
CA SER A 23 -13.65 -60.40 21.93
C SER A 23 -12.68 -59.74 20.94
N PHE A 24 -12.27 -58.49 21.18
CA PHE A 24 -11.49 -57.68 20.24
C PHE A 24 -10.19 -58.37 19.82
N ASP A 25 -9.39 -58.82 20.79
CA ASP A 25 -8.06 -59.36 20.51
C ASP A 25 -8.10 -60.62 19.64
N ASN A 26 -9.07 -61.50 19.87
CA ASN A 26 -9.23 -62.73 19.09
C ASN A 26 -9.69 -62.42 17.65
N GLN A 27 -10.67 -61.54 17.48
CA GLN A 27 -11.19 -61.15 16.16
C GLN A 27 -10.18 -60.34 15.35
N PHE A 28 -9.49 -59.38 16.00
CA PHE A 28 -8.44 -58.59 15.38
C PHE A 28 -7.28 -59.48 14.93
N ASN A 29 -6.87 -60.45 15.76
CA ASN A 29 -5.80 -61.36 15.41
C ASN A 29 -6.13 -62.24 14.20
N ALA A 30 -7.39 -62.69 14.07
CA ALA A 30 -7.86 -63.46 12.92
C ALA A 30 -7.90 -62.62 11.64
N ALA A 31 -8.47 -61.41 11.71
CA ALA A 31 -8.60 -60.49 10.57
C ALA A 31 -7.25 -59.95 10.07
N THR A 32 -6.24 -59.89 10.93
CA THR A 32 -4.88 -59.38 10.61
C THR A 32 -3.82 -60.49 10.50
N SER A 33 -4.23 -61.76 10.35
CA SER A 33 -3.32 -62.92 10.31
C SER A 33 -2.27 -62.85 9.19
N ARG A 34 -2.58 -62.15 8.09
CA ARG A 34 -1.69 -61.96 6.93
C ARG A 34 -0.77 -60.73 7.03
N LEU A 35 -0.89 -59.91 8.09
CA LEU A 35 -0.08 -58.71 8.26
C LEU A 35 1.22 -58.99 9.03
N PRO A 36 2.34 -58.32 8.69
CA PRO A 36 3.56 -58.37 9.49
C PRO A 36 3.33 -57.93 10.94
N LYS A 37 4.07 -58.52 11.89
CA LYS A 37 3.91 -58.24 13.34
C LYS A 37 3.97 -56.74 13.67
N THR A 38 4.89 -56.01 13.03
CA THR A 38 5.07 -54.57 13.24
C THR A 38 3.87 -53.75 12.74
N GLU A 39 3.32 -54.09 11.57
CA GLU A 39 2.13 -53.41 11.02
C GLU A 39 0.89 -53.71 11.85
N LYS A 40 0.72 -54.96 12.26
CA LYS A 40 -0.37 -55.40 13.14
C LYS A 40 -0.35 -54.66 14.50
N PHE A 41 0.84 -54.46 15.07
CA PHE A 41 1.00 -53.70 16.30
C PHE A 41 0.61 -52.23 16.13
N LEU A 42 1.08 -51.57 15.07
CA LEU A 42 0.77 -50.17 14.80
C LEU A 42 -0.71 -49.95 14.48
N LEU A 43 -1.34 -50.85 13.73
CA LEU A 43 -2.77 -50.81 13.46
C LEU A 43 -3.60 -50.99 14.74
N LYS A 44 -3.18 -51.87 15.65
CA LYS A 44 -3.82 -52.04 16.96
C LYS A 44 -3.67 -50.79 17.83
N MET A 45 -2.53 -50.11 17.78
CA MET A 45 -2.33 -48.85 18.49
C MET A 45 -3.21 -47.74 17.94
N GLU A 46 -3.37 -47.67 16.63
CA GLU A 46 -4.23 -46.67 15.98
C GLU A 46 -5.71 -46.88 16.33
N LEU A 47 -6.19 -48.12 16.31
CA LEU A 47 -7.55 -48.46 16.76
C LEU A 47 -7.79 -48.06 18.22
N LYS A 48 -6.82 -48.30 19.11
CA LYS A 48 -6.89 -47.86 20.51
C LYS A 48 -6.87 -46.35 20.66
N ARG A 49 -6.08 -45.64 19.84
CA ARG A 49 -6.02 -44.17 19.83
C ARG A 49 -7.38 -43.59 19.43
N LEU A 50 -7.99 -44.08 18.35
CA LEU A 50 -9.29 -43.63 17.86
C LEU A 50 -10.42 -43.90 18.85
N ALA A 51 -10.34 -44.98 19.63
CA ALA A 51 -11.28 -45.30 20.69
C ALA A 51 -11.04 -44.52 22.01
N GLY A 52 -9.91 -43.81 22.13
CA GLY A 52 -9.59 -43.01 23.32
C GLY A 52 -10.45 -41.75 23.45
N PRO A 53 -10.78 -41.32 24.68
CA PRO A 53 -11.61 -40.13 24.90
C PRO A 53 -10.95 -38.86 24.35
N CYS A 54 -11.74 -37.99 23.75
CA CYS A 54 -11.28 -36.68 23.26
C CYS A 54 -11.81 -35.57 24.16
N THR A 55 -10.97 -34.58 24.45
CA THR A 55 -11.34 -33.40 25.25
C THR A 55 -11.30 -32.10 24.43
N ARG A 56 -11.14 -32.19 23.11
CA ARG A 56 -11.00 -31.01 22.24
C ARG A 56 -12.36 -30.49 21.80
N ALA A 57 -12.63 -29.20 21.98
CA ALA A 57 -13.79 -28.59 21.36
C ALA A 57 -13.60 -28.52 19.83
N ILE A 58 -14.70 -28.57 19.09
CA ILE A 58 -14.70 -28.47 17.63
C ILE A 58 -15.37 -27.17 17.28
N ASP A 59 -14.72 -26.36 16.44
CA ASP A 59 -15.28 -25.11 15.93
C ASP A 59 -15.09 -25.08 14.41
N LEU A 60 -16.18 -25.27 13.67
CA LEU A 60 -16.20 -25.32 12.21
C LEU A 60 -16.59 -23.99 11.56
N ARG A 61 -16.77 -22.91 12.35
CA ARG A 61 -17.13 -21.60 11.80
C ARG A 61 -16.08 -21.13 10.80
N GLY A 62 -16.50 -20.92 9.54
CA GLY A 62 -15.61 -20.54 8.44
C GLY A 62 -14.75 -21.67 7.86
N LEU A 63 -14.95 -22.92 8.29
CA LEU A 63 -14.28 -24.12 7.77
C LEU A 63 -15.22 -25.04 6.97
N VAL A 64 -16.52 -24.80 7.04
CA VAL A 64 -17.57 -25.53 6.32
C VAL A 64 -18.50 -24.55 5.60
N ASP A 65 -19.18 -25.04 4.56
CA ASP A 65 -20.15 -24.28 3.74
C ASP A 65 -21.51 -24.06 4.43
N GLY A 66 -21.74 -24.68 5.60
CA GLY A 66 -22.98 -24.56 6.38
C GLY A 66 -22.90 -23.55 7.55
N GLU A 67 -24.06 -23.04 7.99
CA GLU A 67 -24.14 -22.22 9.21
C GLU A 67 -23.91 -23.08 10.45
N CYS A 68 -22.87 -22.74 11.23
CA CYS A 68 -22.54 -23.46 12.46
C CYS A 68 -23.33 -22.94 13.66
N GLN A 69 -23.91 -23.85 14.43
CA GLN A 69 -24.62 -23.60 15.67
C GLN A 69 -23.90 -24.20 16.88
N LEU A 70 -24.22 -23.71 18.08
CA LEU A 70 -23.69 -24.25 19.32
C LEU A 70 -24.32 -25.63 19.59
N PHE A 71 -23.48 -26.64 19.72
CA PHE A 71 -23.86 -28.02 20.01
C PHE A 71 -23.14 -28.48 21.29
N ASP A 72 -23.89 -28.69 22.37
CA ASP A 72 -23.37 -29.26 23.62
C ASP A 72 -23.48 -30.79 23.60
N TYR A 73 -22.39 -31.47 23.98
CA TYR A 73 -22.38 -32.91 24.20
C TYR A 73 -21.58 -33.24 25.47
N GLN A 74 -22.24 -33.84 26.47
CA GLN A 74 -21.65 -34.21 27.75
C GLN A 74 -20.95 -33.03 28.47
N GLY A 75 -21.50 -31.81 28.35
CA GLY A 75 -20.96 -30.60 28.96
C GLY A 75 -19.78 -29.97 28.21
N GLN A 76 -19.49 -30.46 27.00
CA GLN A 76 -18.53 -29.85 26.08
C GLN A 76 -19.25 -29.15 24.92
N ASN A 77 -18.92 -27.86 24.75
CA ASN A 77 -19.49 -27.02 23.71
C ASN A 77 -18.69 -27.12 22.40
N HIS A 78 -19.39 -27.34 21.30
CA HIS A 78 -18.87 -27.37 19.92
C HIS A 78 -19.64 -26.35 19.06
N PHE A 79 -19.01 -25.82 18.01
CA PHE A 79 -19.68 -25.05 16.95
C PHE A 79 -19.68 -25.87 15.67
N LEU A 80 -20.83 -26.45 15.32
CA LEU A 80 -20.99 -27.43 14.23
C LEU A 80 -22.18 -27.04 13.35
N ASP A 81 -22.11 -27.31 12.06
CA ASP A 81 -23.28 -27.25 11.18
C ASP A 81 -24.09 -28.56 11.23
N ASP A 82 -25.24 -28.60 10.56
CA ASP A 82 -26.16 -29.74 10.63
C ASP A 82 -25.53 -31.06 10.15
N ILE A 83 -24.66 -30.99 9.13
CA ILE A 83 -23.95 -32.15 8.60
C ILE A 83 -22.95 -32.67 9.65
N ALA A 84 -22.15 -31.79 10.22
CA ALA A 84 -21.18 -32.14 11.26
C ALA A 84 -21.86 -32.65 12.54
N ILE A 85 -23.04 -32.14 12.90
CA ILE A 85 -23.84 -32.65 14.04
C ILE A 85 -24.29 -34.10 13.78
N ASN A 86 -24.76 -34.41 12.57
CA ASN A 86 -25.19 -35.76 12.22
C ASN A 86 -24.00 -36.73 12.26
N VAL A 87 -22.88 -36.36 11.64
CA VAL A 87 -21.63 -37.15 11.69
C VAL A 87 -21.14 -37.30 13.12
N PHE A 88 -21.26 -36.28 13.96
CA PHE A 88 -20.90 -36.38 15.38
C PHE A 88 -21.76 -37.44 16.09
N LYS A 89 -23.09 -37.35 15.98
CA LYS A 89 -24.03 -38.26 16.65
C LYS A 89 -23.87 -39.70 16.21
N GLU A 90 -23.74 -39.95 14.91
CA GLU A 90 -23.55 -41.29 14.36
C GLU A 90 -22.28 -41.94 14.93
N ASN A 91 -21.18 -41.20 14.93
CA ASN A 91 -19.88 -41.71 15.34
C ASN A 91 -19.75 -41.83 16.86
N ALA A 92 -20.36 -40.91 17.62
CA ALA A 92 -20.45 -41.01 19.06
C ALA A 92 -21.26 -42.25 19.49
N LYS A 93 -22.32 -42.61 18.75
CA LYS A 93 -23.08 -43.85 18.98
C LYS A 93 -22.23 -45.10 18.75
N VAL A 94 -21.36 -45.11 17.74
CA VAL A 94 -20.47 -46.25 17.44
C VAL A 94 -19.37 -46.40 18.51
N TYR A 95 -18.76 -45.30 18.95
CA TYR A 95 -17.69 -45.34 19.96
C TYR A 95 -18.19 -45.35 21.41
N GLY A 96 -19.47 -45.08 21.65
CA GLY A 96 -20.06 -45.00 22.99
C GLY A 96 -19.74 -43.70 23.75
N GLY A 97 -19.24 -42.66 23.08
CA GLY A 97 -18.83 -41.40 23.69
C GLY A 97 -18.04 -40.49 22.74
N TYR A 98 -17.56 -39.35 23.24
CA TYR A 98 -16.73 -38.45 22.45
C TYR A 98 -15.26 -38.92 22.46
N THR A 99 -14.79 -39.44 21.32
CA THR A 99 -13.45 -40.02 21.15
C THR A 99 -12.67 -39.33 20.03
N PHE A 100 -11.37 -39.61 19.90
CA PHE A 100 -10.57 -39.09 18.79
C PHE A 100 -11.13 -39.50 17.43
N GLY A 101 -11.74 -40.69 17.33
CA GLY A 101 -12.41 -41.13 16.11
C GLY A 101 -13.74 -40.42 15.82
N VAL A 102 -14.36 -39.75 16.80
CA VAL A 102 -15.48 -38.82 16.56
C VAL A 102 -14.94 -37.47 16.11
N TYR A 103 -13.94 -36.93 16.83
CA TYR A 103 -13.28 -35.67 16.48
C TYR A 103 -12.78 -35.66 15.04
N GLU A 104 -12.03 -36.69 14.64
CA GLU A 104 -11.42 -36.76 13.31
C GLU A 104 -12.47 -36.90 12.20
N ALA A 105 -13.55 -37.66 12.44
CA ALA A 105 -14.64 -37.80 11.49
C ALA A 105 -15.39 -36.47 11.27
N VAL A 106 -15.64 -35.73 12.35
CA VAL A 106 -16.34 -34.43 12.31
C VAL A 106 -15.47 -33.32 11.70
N THR A 107 -14.15 -33.35 11.93
CA THR A 107 -13.24 -32.40 11.27
C THR A 107 -12.96 -32.70 9.79
N ASN A 108 -13.32 -33.90 9.31
CA ASN A 108 -13.13 -34.33 7.92
C ASN A 108 -14.47 -34.62 7.22
N THR A 109 -15.53 -33.87 7.51
CA THR A 109 -16.79 -33.97 6.76
C THR A 109 -16.61 -33.53 5.30
N GLU A 110 -17.47 -34.01 4.40
CA GLU A 110 -17.36 -33.75 2.96
C GLU A 110 -17.52 -32.27 2.60
N ASN A 111 -18.30 -31.53 3.39
CA ASN A 111 -18.53 -30.11 3.25
C ASN A 111 -17.46 -29.23 3.93
N ASN A 112 -16.42 -29.84 4.50
CA ASN A 112 -15.25 -29.11 4.97
C ASN A 112 -14.45 -28.62 3.75
N PHE A 113 -14.14 -27.32 3.70
CA PHE A 113 -13.42 -26.72 2.57
C PHE A 113 -12.13 -27.48 2.24
N ARG A 114 -11.42 -28.02 3.26
CA ARG A 114 -10.21 -28.83 3.05
C ARG A 114 -10.45 -30.11 2.24
N ASN A 115 -11.60 -30.76 2.40
CA ASN A 115 -11.97 -31.97 1.66
C ASN A 115 -12.55 -31.65 0.29
N ILE A 116 -13.28 -30.55 0.15
CA ILE A 116 -13.72 -30.02 -1.15
C ILE A 116 -12.49 -29.79 -2.04
N TYR A 117 -11.48 -29.07 -1.54
CA TYR A 117 -10.23 -28.82 -2.27
C TYR A 117 -9.39 -30.10 -2.55
N LYS A 118 -9.40 -31.09 -1.63
CA LYS A 118 -8.69 -32.37 -1.85
C LYS A 118 -9.38 -33.26 -2.90
N ASN A 119 -10.71 -33.33 -2.89
CA ASN A 119 -11.47 -34.10 -3.87
C ASN A 119 -11.44 -33.45 -5.25
N GLU A 120 -11.36 -32.12 -5.31
CA GLU A 120 -11.12 -31.38 -6.57
C GLU A 120 -9.72 -31.63 -7.14
N SER A 121 -8.70 -31.77 -6.30
CA SER A 121 -7.33 -32.08 -6.76
C SER A 121 -7.11 -33.56 -7.07
N ALA A 122 -7.83 -34.49 -6.44
CA ALA A 122 -7.76 -35.93 -6.73
C ALA A 122 -8.46 -36.34 -8.04
N LYS A 123 -9.47 -35.58 -8.50
CA LYS A 123 -10.15 -35.81 -9.79
C LYS A 123 -9.32 -35.45 -11.03
N VAL A 124 -8.13 -34.87 -10.85
CA VAL A 124 -7.23 -34.48 -11.96
C VAL A 124 -6.35 -35.63 -12.46
N VAL A 125 -6.30 -36.77 -11.75
CA VAL A 125 -5.42 -37.90 -12.11
C VAL A 125 -6.24 -39.16 -12.34
N GLY A 126 -6.81 -39.30 -13.53
CA GLY A 126 -7.29 -40.58 -14.05
C GLY A 126 -8.72 -40.57 -14.61
N SER A 127 -8.88 -40.17 -15.87
CA SER A 127 -9.62 -40.95 -16.88
C SER A 127 -9.73 -40.18 -18.20
N THR A 128 -9.22 -40.82 -19.24
CA THR A 128 -9.37 -40.45 -20.64
C THR A 128 -10.71 -41.00 -21.13
N SER A 129 -11.74 -40.17 -21.27
CA SER A 129 -12.84 -40.40 -22.23
C SER A 129 -13.82 -39.23 -22.27
N THR A 130 -13.98 -38.70 -23.47
CA THR A 130 -15.07 -37.85 -23.99
C THR A 130 -16.45 -38.07 -23.37
N THR A 131 -16.99 -37.08 -22.64
CA THR A 131 -18.33 -36.47 -22.90
C THR A 131 -18.62 -35.30 -21.96
N THR A 132 -19.16 -34.23 -22.54
CA THR A 132 -19.92 -33.12 -21.91
C THR A 132 -19.26 -32.35 -20.76
N THR A 133 -18.71 -31.19 -21.14
CA THR A 133 -18.35 -30.04 -20.30
C THR A 133 -19.41 -29.71 -19.25
N LYS A 134 -19.23 -30.20 -18.02
CA LYS A 134 -19.65 -29.46 -16.82
C LYS A 134 -18.53 -28.47 -16.50
N SER A 135 -18.81 -27.19 -16.70
CA SER A 135 -17.94 -26.06 -16.39
C SER A 135 -17.37 -26.18 -14.98
N SER A 136 -16.05 -26.31 -14.87
CA SER A 136 -15.33 -25.89 -13.67
C SER A 136 -15.73 -24.45 -13.39
N VAL A 137 -16.22 -24.15 -12.20
CA VAL A 137 -16.57 -22.78 -11.81
C VAL A 137 -15.25 -21.99 -11.77
N GLU A 138 -14.96 -21.23 -12.83
CA GLU A 138 -13.84 -20.32 -12.86
C GLU A 138 -14.01 -19.30 -11.73
N LYS A 139 -12.94 -19.04 -10.97
CA LYS A 139 -12.96 -18.02 -9.91
C LYS A 139 -13.17 -16.65 -10.57
N THR A 140 -14.36 -16.08 -10.44
CA THR A 140 -14.72 -14.79 -11.05
C THR A 140 -14.62 -13.60 -10.09
N GLN A 141 -14.45 -13.84 -8.80
CA GLN A 141 -14.41 -12.79 -7.77
C GLN A 141 -13.03 -12.71 -7.11
N TYR A 142 -12.34 -11.61 -7.36
CA TYR A 142 -11.07 -11.23 -6.75
C TYR A 142 -11.28 -9.96 -5.93
N SER A 143 -11.92 -10.11 -4.78
CA SER A 143 -12.34 -9.01 -3.90
C SER A 143 -11.13 -8.27 -3.31
N ALA A 144 -11.06 -6.95 -3.53
CA ALA A 144 -10.07 -6.07 -2.95
C ALA A 144 -10.70 -4.94 -2.12
N GLN A 145 -10.13 -4.71 -0.94
CA GLN A 145 -10.53 -3.63 -0.03
C GLN A 145 -9.79 -2.34 -0.40
N ARG A 146 -10.52 -1.22 -0.42
CA ARG A 146 -9.95 0.11 -0.65
C ARG A 146 -9.27 0.66 0.60
N TYR A 147 -8.04 1.14 0.43
CA TYR A 147 -7.28 1.95 1.38
C TYR A 147 -6.94 3.29 0.73
N GLN A 148 -7.31 4.41 1.36
CA GLN A 148 -7.20 5.75 0.77
C GLN A 148 -6.18 6.60 1.52
N PHE A 149 -5.25 7.24 0.79
CA PHE A 149 -4.12 8.03 1.33
C PHE A 149 -4.47 9.45 1.82
N ASP A 150 -5.68 9.64 2.31
CA ASP A 150 -6.14 10.85 3.04
C ASP A 150 -7.10 10.48 4.17
N ASN A 151 -7.30 9.18 4.38
CA ASN A 151 -8.24 8.66 5.34
C ASN A 151 -7.56 8.48 6.69
N TYR A 152 -7.16 9.62 7.26
CA TYR A 152 -6.54 9.73 8.57
C TYR A 152 -7.54 10.32 9.56
N PRO A 153 -8.58 9.57 9.97
CA PRO A 153 -9.59 10.09 10.88
C PRO A 153 -8.93 10.42 12.23
N ASP A 154 -8.68 11.71 12.45
CA ASP A 154 -8.24 12.18 13.74
C ASP A 154 -9.44 12.48 14.64
N ARG A 155 -9.29 12.13 15.92
CA ARG A 155 -10.31 12.39 16.93
C ARG A 155 -9.73 13.34 17.95
N LEU A 156 -10.47 14.41 18.22
CA LEU A 156 -10.16 15.35 19.30
C LEU A 156 -10.12 14.69 20.68
N GLU A 157 -10.84 13.58 20.86
CA GLU A 157 -11.01 12.89 22.14
C GLU A 157 -10.91 11.37 21.98
N GLU A 158 -10.35 10.73 23.00
CA GLU A 158 -10.37 9.27 23.11
C GLU A 158 -11.81 8.79 23.35
N ARG A 159 -12.20 7.70 22.67
CA ARG A 159 -13.51 7.08 22.81
C ARG A 159 -13.39 5.73 23.51
N MET A 160 -14.35 5.43 24.35
CA MET A 160 -14.48 4.14 25.01
C MET A 160 -15.65 3.38 24.38
N ASN A 161 -15.42 2.12 23.97
CA ASN A 161 -16.52 1.26 23.56
C ASN A 161 -17.39 0.99 24.78
N PHE A 162 -18.63 1.45 24.72
CA PHE A 162 -19.50 1.45 25.88
C PHE A 162 -20.94 1.31 25.42
N ALA A 163 -21.50 0.12 25.66
CA ALA A 163 -22.87 -0.21 25.28
C ALA A 163 -23.81 0.09 26.44
N VAL A 164 -24.52 1.22 26.34
CA VAL A 164 -25.46 1.69 27.35
C VAL A 164 -26.78 2.04 26.69
N ALA A 165 -27.88 1.68 27.38
CA ALA A 165 -29.21 2.05 26.99
C ALA A 165 -29.39 3.56 27.11
N ILE A 166 -29.80 4.18 26.01
CA ILE A 166 -30.14 5.60 25.94
C ILE A 166 -31.58 5.74 25.42
N GLU A 167 -32.19 6.86 25.79
CA GLU A 167 -33.45 7.31 25.25
C GLU A 167 -33.27 8.71 24.70
N PHE A 168 -33.77 8.97 23.49
CA PHE A 168 -33.64 10.29 22.88
C PHE A 168 -34.95 10.82 22.32
N THR A 169 -35.13 12.14 22.38
CA THR A 169 -36.34 12.84 21.93
C THR A 169 -36.02 13.86 20.86
N ILE A 170 -36.72 13.78 19.73
CA ILE A 170 -36.62 14.74 18.62
C ILE A 170 -37.75 15.75 18.76
N ALA A 171 -37.42 17.04 18.79
CA ALA A 171 -38.40 18.14 18.76
C ALA A 171 -39.55 17.99 19.78
N GLY A 172 -39.26 17.48 21.00
CA GLY A 172 -40.21 17.40 22.11
C GLY A 172 -41.39 16.43 21.95
N SER A 173 -41.37 15.56 20.94
CA SER A 173 -42.52 14.69 20.62
C SER A 173 -42.33 13.25 21.13
N LYS A 174 -41.71 12.37 20.34
CA LYS A 174 -41.59 10.94 20.64
C LYS A 174 -40.21 10.57 21.17
N ALA A 175 -40.19 9.74 22.23
CA ALA A 175 -38.96 9.15 22.76
C ALA A 175 -38.60 7.85 22.02
N TYR A 176 -37.33 7.72 21.67
CA TYR A 176 -36.76 6.59 20.94
C TYR A 176 -35.68 5.92 21.77
N LYS A 177 -35.71 4.59 21.82
CA LYS A 177 -34.71 3.79 22.55
C LYS A 177 -33.57 3.41 21.61
N ALA A 178 -32.34 3.53 22.11
CA ALA A 178 -31.15 3.10 21.39
C ALA A 178 -30.08 2.59 22.35
N THR A 179 -29.02 2.04 21.78
CA THR A 179 -27.85 1.59 22.54
C THR A 179 -26.61 2.25 21.98
N THR A 180 -25.81 2.86 22.86
CA THR A 180 -24.52 3.42 22.46
C THR A 180 -23.57 2.32 21.98
N VAL A 181 -22.66 2.67 21.10
CA VAL A 181 -21.54 1.85 20.63
C VAL A 181 -20.27 2.33 21.30
N ASP A 182 -20.07 3.66 21.27
CA ASP A 182 -18.94 4.33 21.91
C ASP A 182 -19.36 5.69 22.49
N ILE A 183 -18.57 6.17 23.45
CA ILE A 183 -18.74 7.48 24.11
C ILE A 183 -17.38 8.16 24.28
N SER A 184 -17.34 9.49 24.14
CA SER A 184 -16.27 10.39 24.59
C SER A 184 -16.86 11.47 25.51
N THR A 185 -16.04 12.43 25.93
CA THR A 185 -16.49 13.51 26.82
C THR A 185 -17.52 14.44 26.17
N THR A 186 -17.45 14.62 24.86
CA THR A 186 -18.37 15.50 24.11
C THR A 186 -19.07 14.83 22.94
N GLY A 187 -18.86 13.53 22.73
CA GLY A 187 -19.45 12.80 21.61
C GLY A 187 -19.91 11.41 21.99
N LEU A 188 -20.77 10.84 21.16
CA LEU A 188 -21.15 9.43 21.26
C LEU A 188 -21.54 8.88 19.90
N LYS A 189 -21.54 7.56 19.80
CA LYS A 189 -22.11 6.83 18.67
C LYS A 189 -23.16 5.88 19.20
N PHE A 190 -24.29 5.74 18.52
CA PHE A 190 -25.31 4.75 18.89
C PHE A 190 -25.88 4.04 17.67
N ARG A 191 -26.43 2.84 17.92
CA ARG A 191 -27.08 2.00 16.91
C ARG A 191 -28.60 2.11 17.07
N LEU A 192 -29.26 2.23 15.93
CA LEU A 192 -30.72 2.27 15.78
C LEU A 192 -31.14 1.18 14.79
N LYS A 193 -32.21 0.43 15.10
CA LYS A 193 -32.66 -0.69 14.25
C LYS A 193 -33.77 -0.30 13.27
N GLU A 194 -34.69 0.63 13.60
CA GLU A 194 -35.54 1.36 12.63
C GLU A 194 -36.43 2.43 13.33
N VAL A 195 -36.67 3.55 12.62
CA VAL A 195 -37.34 4.82 13.01
C VAL A 195 -36.64 5.60 14.13
N PRO A 196 -36.30 6.91 13.97
CA PRO A 196 -36.64 7.87 12.90
C PRO A 196 -35.53 8.08 11.84
N VAL A 197 -35.91 8.66 10.69
CA VAL A 197 -34.94 9.11 9.65
C VAL A 197 -34.29 10.39 10.13
N LEU A 198 -33.14 10.26 10.78
CA LEU A 198 -32.30 11.39 11.17
C LEU A 198 -31.43 11.84 9.98
N ARG A 199 -31.12 13.13 9.94
CA ARG A 199 -30.22 13.79 8.99
C ARG A 199 -29.04 14.41 9.75
N ILE A 200 -27.94 14.62 9.03
CA ILE A 200 -26.81 15.38 9.58
C ILE A 200 -27.30 16.79 9.91
N GLY A 201 -26.99 17.28 11.10
CA GLY A 201 -27.47 18.55 11.62
C GLY A 201 -28.69 18.47 12.54
N ASP A 202 -29.41 17.34 12.56
CA ASP A 202 -30.56 17.19 13.46
C ASP A 202 -30.14 17.22 14.93
N GLU A 203 -30.91 17.93 15.74
CA GLU A 203 -30.69 18.08 17.18
C GLU A 203 -31.74 17.33 17.98
N PHE A 204 -31.31 16.70 19.07
CA PHE A 204 -32.16 15.93 19.93
C PHE A 204 -31.57 15.82 21.33
N ASN A 205 -32.45 15.58 22.29
CA ASN A 205 -32.06 15.43 23.68
C ASN A 205 -31.88 13.95 24.01
N ILE A 206 -30.81 13.61 24.73
CA ILE A 206 -30.48 12.25 25.15
C ILE A 206 -30.55 12.16 26.67
N VAL A 207 -31.16 11.07 27.14
CA VAL A 207 -31.15 10.62 28.54
C VAL A 207 -30.43 9.28 28.60
N PHE A 208 -29.41 9.18 29.48
CA PHE A 208 -28.60 7.97 29.63
C PHE A 208 -29.21 6.99 30.64
N LYS A 209 -30.28 6.30 30.22
CA LYS A 209 -31.04 5.38 31.08
C LYS A 209 -30.21 4.33 31.80
N GLY A 210 -29.17 3.79 31.14
CA GLY A 210 -28.29 2.82 31.79
C GLY A 210 -27.30 3.44 32.80
N LEU A 211 -26.97 4.72 32.70
CA LEU A 211 -26.13 5.41 33.69
C LEU A 211 -26.95 5.94 34.87
N GLU A 212 -28.22 6.34 34.65
CA GLU A 212 -29.14 6.78 35.71
C GLU A 212 -29.39 5.69 36.78
N GLN A 213 -29.18 4.42 36.44
CA GLN A 213 -29.31 3.30 37.38
C GLN A 213 -28.23 3.30 38.47
N GLU A 214 -27.04 3.81 38.15
CA GLU A 214 -25.86 3.76 39.03
C GLU A 214 -25.45 5.16 39.53
N PHE A 215 -25.83 6.22 38.81
CA PHE A 215 -25.37 7.59 39.05
C PHE A 215 -26.51 8.60 39.00
N HIS A 216 -26.47 9.59 39.90
CA HIS A 216 -27.45 10.68 39.95
C HIS A 216 -26.87 11.94 39.30
N PHE A 217 -27.48 12.40 38.20
CA PHE A 217 -27.00 13.54 37.40
C PHE A 217 -27.66 14.90 37.74
N GLY A 218 -28.20 15.06 38.95
CA GLY A 218 -28.86 16.31 39.36
C GLY A 218 -30.13 16.62 38.55
N LYS A 219 -30.50 17.90 38.42
CA LYS A 219 -31.69 18.36 37.67
C LYS A 219 -31.52 18.32 36.15
N ASP A 220 -30.31 18.08 35.64
CA ASP A 220 -29.94 18.14 34.23
C ASP A 220 -29.58 16.74 33.69
N SER A 221 -30.54 15.82 33.65
CA SER A 221 -30.37 14.50 33.03
C SER A 221 -30.62 14.48 31.51
N LEU A 222 -30.85 15.66 30.94
CA LEU A 222 -31.17 15.87 29.53
C LEU A 222 -29.98 16.56 28.85
N PHE A 223 -29.40 15.90 27.84
CA PHE A 223 -28.24 16.42 27.14
C PHE A 223 -28.53 16.60 25.65
N THR A 224 -28.35 17.82 25.13
CA THR A 224 -28.55 18.12 23.71
C THR A 224 -27.40 17.60 22.86
N TYR A 225 -27.70 16.85 21.80
CA TYR A 225 -26.74 16.35 20.82
C TYR A 225 -27.20 16.68 19.40
N GLN A 226 -26.22 16.86 18.51
CA GLN A 226 -26.42 17.05 17.08
C GLN A 226 -25.80 15.90 16.28
N VAL A 227 -26.51 15.39 15.28
CA VAL A 227 -25.99 14.39 14.34
C VAL A 227 -24.85 15.00 13.51
N LYS A 228 -23.68 14.35 13.52
CA LYS A 228 -22.51 14.73 12.70
C LYS A 228 -22.22 13.76 11.56
N ASN A 229 -22.56 12.48 11.72
CA ASN A 229 -22.47 11.50 10.63
C ASN A 229 -23.49 10.38 10.81
N ILE A 230 -23.82 9.71 9.70
CA ILE A 230 -24.75 8.59 9.65
C ILE A 230 -24.13 7.51 8.75
N LEU A 231 -24.05 6.28 9.27
CA LEU A 231 -23.74 5.09 8.49
C LEU A 231 -24.99 4.22 8.48
N ARG A 232 -25.50 3.90 7.29
CA ARG A 232 -26.67 3.03 7.11
C ARG A 232 -26.23 1.69 6.55
N ASP A 233 -26.69 0.63 7.18
CA ASP A 233 -26.69 -0.74 6.67
C ASP A 233 -28.16 -1.16 6.43
N SER A 234 -28.36 -2.25 5.68
CA SER A 234 -29.63 -2.85 5.30
C SER A 234 -30.71 -2.93 6.39
N SER A 235 -30.31 -3.01 7.68
CA SER A 235 -31.24 -3.11 8.83
C SER A 235 -30.85 -2.26 10.04
N THR A 236 -29.78 -1.44 9.96
CA THR A 236 -29.33 -0.63 11.11
C THR A 236 -28.76 0.73 10.70
N GLN A 237 -28.97 1.74 11.53
CA GLN A 237 -28.35 3.05 11.41
C GLN A 237 -27.39 3.27 12.58
N LEU A 238 -26.15 3.63 12.27
CA LEU A 238 -25.15 4.08 13.24
C LEU A 238 -25.02 5.60 13.14
N LEU A 239 -25.29 6.30 14.23
CA LEU A 239 -25.25 7.75 14.28
C LEU A 239 -24.12 8.23 15.17
N GLY A 240 -23.22 9.04 14.62
CA GLY A 240 -22.21 9.75 15.38
C GLY A 240 -22.68 11.16 15.71
N CYS A 241 -22.69 11.50 17.00
CA CYS A 241 -23.31 12.71 17.51
C CYS A 241 -22.32 13.51 18.37
N LYS A 242 -22.47 14.85 18.36
CA LYS A 242 -21.70 15.78 19.18
C LYS A 242 -22.63 16.51 20.14
N ARG A 243 -22.25 16.59 21.41
CA ARG A 243 -22.97 17.33 22.44
C ARG A 243 -22.93 18.84 22.16
N LEU A 244 -24.05 19.51 22.34
CA LEU A 244 -24.20 20.96 22.24
C LEU A 244 -24.30 21.59 23.64
N ASP A 245 -24.24 22.93 23.68
CA ASP A 245 -24.56 23.75 24.86
C ASP A 245 -23.84 23.34 26.16
N ILE A 246 -22.56 22.99 26.06
CA ILE A 246 -21.75 22.56 27.21
C ILE A 246 -21.41 23.78 28.09
N PRO A 247 -21.91 23.87 29.34
CA PRO A 247 -21.59 24.97 30.25
C PRO A 247 -20.12 24.98 30.66
N GLU A 248 -19.58 26.12 31.10
CA GLU A 248 -18.21 26.20 31.62
C GLU A 248 -17.96 25.25 32.81
N ARG A 249 -18.98 25.06 33.66
CA ARG A 249 -18.97 24.13 34.80
C ARG A 249 -19.90 22.96 34.56
N ASP A 250 -19.58 22.13 33.58
CA ASP A 250 -20.39 20.97 33.22
C ASP A 250 -20.09 19.73 34.08
N GLY A 251 -21.00 19.40 34.99
CA GLY A 251 -20.87 18.24 35.88
C GLY A 251 -20.84 16.89 35.14
N PHE A 252 -21.59 16.76 34.06
CA PHE A 252 -21.64 15.52 33.28
C PHE A 252 -20.33 15.26 32.51
N LEU A 253 -19.69 16.29 31.97
CA LEU A 253 -18.39 16.23 31.30
C LEU A 253 -17.30 15.91 32.31
N GLN A 254 -17.33 16.49 33.52
CA GLN A 254 -16.42 16.13 34.59
C GLN A 254 -16.59 14.66 35.01
N PHE A 255 -17.84 14.21 35.13
CA PHE A 255 -18.16 12.79 35.35
C PHE A 255 -17.59 11.91 34.22
N LEU A 256 -17.89 12.19 32.96
CA LEU A 256 -17.42 11.39 31.82
C LEU A 256 -15.89 11.37 31.74
N LYS A 257 -15.20 12.48 32.03
CA LYS A 257 -13.74 12.52 32.14
C LYS A 257 -13.22 11.52 33.17
N GLY A 258 -13.75 11.57 34.39
CA GLY A 258 -13.36 10.65 35.47
C GLY A 258 -13.76 9.20 35.18
N TYR A 259 -14.97 8.99 34.66
CA TYR A 259 -15.53 7.68 34.39
C TYR A 259 -14.79 6.97 33.26
N ILE A 260 -14.54 7.65 32.14
CA ILE A 260 -13.75 7.11 31.03
C ILE A 260 -12.36 6.79 31.55
N GLN A 261 -11.66 7.73 32.21
CA GLN A 261 -10.30 7.52 32.72
C GLN A 261 -10.21 6.35 33.72
N GLY A 262 -11.17 6.23 34.64
CA GLY A 262 -11.22 5.17 35.63
C GLY A 262 -11.54 3.79 35.02
N ASN A 263 -12.28 3.74 33.92
CA ASN A 263 -12.72 2.49 33.31
C ASN A 263 -12.00 2.12 32.00
N LYS A 264 -10.97 2.85 31.55
CA LYS A 264 -10.22 2.55 30.30
C LYS A 264 -9.63 1.14 30.22
N ARG A 265 -9.41 0.50 31.38
CA ARG A 265 -8.94 -0.89 31.47
C ARG A 265 -10.08 -1.91 31.48
N ARG A 266 -11.27 -1.51 31.94
CA ARG A 266 -12.47 -2.35 32.01
C ARG A 266 -13.23 -2.37 30.69
N TYR A 267 -13.39 -1.21 30.07
CA TYR A 267 -14.01 -1.04 28.76
C TYR A 267 -12.94 -0.75 27.71
N LYS A 268 -13.01 -1.45 26.57
CA LYS A 268 -12.01 -1.34 25.51
C LYS A 268 -12.03 0.06 24.91
N VAL A 269 -10.88 0.73 24.88
CA VAL A 269 -10.69 1.96 24.09
C VAL A 269 -11.03 1.66 22.62
N ASN A 270 -11.77 2.57 21.98
CA ASN A 270 -12.07 2.47 20.56
C ASN A 270 -10.84 2.95 19.77
N LEU A 271 -10.21 2.02 19.04
CA LEU A 271 -8.98 2.25 18.30
C LEU A 271 -9.21 2.36 16.79
N ASP A 272 -10.46 2.36 16.32
CA ASP A 272 -10.80 2.21 14.89
C ASP A 272 -10.12 3.29 14.04
N ASN A 273 -10.11 4.52 14.53
CA ASN A 273 -9.53 5.64 13.82
C ASN A 273 -8.00 5.52 13.70
N THR A 274 -7.32 5.15 14.78
CA THR A 274 -5.86 4.92 14.78
C THR A 274 -5.47 3.70 13.95
N ILE A 275 -6.27 2.63 13.99
CA ILE A 275 -6.04 1.41 13.18
C ILE A 275 -6.16 1.74 11.70
N GLN A 276 -7.22 2.45 11.30
CA GLN A 276 -7.46 2.85 9.91
C GLN A 276 -6.34 3.75 9.38
N SER A 277 -5.95 4.77 10.16
CA SER A 277 -4.83 5.64 9.82
C SER A 277 -3.51 4.89 9.70
N LEU A 278 -3.21 3.98 10.64
CA LEU A 278 -1.99 3.19 10.63
C LEU A 278 -1.93 2.26 9.42
N GLN A 279 -3.06 1.64 9.04
CA GLN A 279 -3.13 0.81 7.84
C GLN A 279 -2.90 1.63 6.57
N ALA A 280 -3.56 2.79 6.43
CA ALA A 280 -3.36 3.69 5.30
C ALA A 280 -1.91 4.17 5.22
N ARG A 281 -1.34 4.63 6.34
CA ARG A 281 0.05 5.09 6.46
C ARG A 281 1.07 3.99 6.17
N SER A 282 0.77 2.76 6.59
CA SER A 282 1.59 1.58 6.28
C SER A 282 1.67 1.36 4.78
N PHE A 283 0.54 1.33 4.08
CA PHE A 283 0.53 1.14 2.64
C PHE A 283 1.10 2.34 1.87
N GLU A 284 0.84 3.56 2.35
CA GLU A 284 1.41 4.79 1.76
C GLU A 284 2.93 4.69 1.67
N GLN A 285 3.59 4.25 2.75
CA GLN A 285 5.06 4.16 2.76
C GLN A 285 5.61 3.22 1.70
N TYR A 286 4.90 2.13 1.42
CA TYR A 286 5.32 1.14 0.44
C TYR A 286 5.07 1.63 -0.98
N ALA A 287 3.91 2.24 -1.24
CA ALA A 287 3.56 2.78 -2.54
C ALA A 287 4.48 3.95 -2.93
N MET A 288 4.65 4.94 -2.04
CA MET A 288 5.38 6.18 -2.36
C MET A 288 6.86 5.98 -2.65
N VAL A 289 7.52 4.99 -2.03
CA VAL A 289 8.94 4.71 -2.33
C VAL A 289 9.15 3.89 -3.60
N LYS A 290 8.07 3.44 -4.25
CA LYS A 290 8.09 2.59 -5.45
C LYS A 290 7.40 3.20 -6.68
N LEU A 291 7.06 4.49 -6.63
CA LEU A 291 6.47 5.19 -7.78
C LEU A 291 7.27 5.00 -9.06
N ASN A 292 6.59 4.52 -10.10
CA ASN A 292 7.14 4.39 -11.45
C ASN A 292 6.96 5.67 -12.31
N GLU A 293 5.99 6.51 -12.00
CA GLU A 293 5.88 7.86 -12.56
C GLU A 293 6.78 8.88 -11.84
N LEU A 294 7.11 10.00 -12.50
CA LEU A 294 7.87 11.10 -11.93
C LEU A 294 6.94 12.31 -11.67
N PRO A 295 6.56 12.58 -10.41
CA PRO A 295 5.80 13.77 -10.04
C PRO A 295 6.68 15.02 -10.07
N VAL A 296 6.26 16.05 -10.80
CA VAL A 296 6.97 17.33 -10.90
C VAL A 296 6.06 18.48 -10.45
N PHE A 297 6.39 19.11 -9.34
CA PHE A 297 5.67 20.26 -8.81
C PHE A 297 6.02 21.53 -9.58
N ILE A 298 4.98 22.27 -9.95
CA ILE A 298 5.05 23.45 -10.79
C ILE A 298 4.83 24.70 -9.94
N GLN A 299 5.85 25.55 -9.90
CA GLN A 299 5.77 26.88 -9.33
C GLN A 299 5.17 27.83 -10.35
N GLN A 300 4.24 28.67 -9.90
CA GLN A 300 3.70 29.76 -10.70
C GLN A 300 4.33 31.07 -10.23
N LEU A 301 5.07 31.72 -11.12
CA LEU A 301 5.62 33.06 -10.92
C LEU A 301 4.99 33.95 -11.99
N ASP A 302 4.16 34.91 -11.56
CA ASP A 302 3.31 35.72 -12.43
C ASP A 302 2.42 34.87 -13.36
N LYS A 303 2.64 35.00 -14.69
CA LYS A 303 1.95 34.22 -15.74
C LYS A 303 2.74 33.00 -16.22
N ASN A 304 3.95 32.78 -15.68
CA ASN A 304 4.82 31.71 -16.13
C ASN A 304 4.79 30.53 -15.17
N TYR A 305 4.89 29.33 -15.75
CA TYR A 305 4.92 28.07 -15.04
C TYR A 305 6.28 27.42 -15.19
N HIS A 306 6.87 27.01 -14.07
CA HIS A 306 8.20 26.40 -14.06
C HIS A 306 8.24 25.15 -13.17
N PRO A 307 8.87 24.06 -13.60
CA PRO A 307 9.13 22.92 -12.73
C PRO A 307 10.09 23.34 -11.61
N ARG A 308 9.76 23.00 -10.36
CA ARG A 308 10.54 23.40 -9.17
C ARG A 308 11.05 22.22 -8.37
N TYR A 309 10.21 21.20 -8.14
CA TYR A 309 10.56 20.01 -7.38
C TYR A 309 10.19 18.76 -8.16
N ALA A 310 11.09 17.80 -8.27
CA ALA A 310 10.83 16.49 -8.87
C ALA A 310 10.99 15.40 -7.81
N LEU A 311 9.95 14.58 -7.60
CA LEU A 311 9.98 13.50 -6.60
C LEU A 311 10.55 12.21 -7.21
N THR A 312 11.74 11.81 -6.78
CA THR A 312 12.43 10.64 -7.34
C THR A 312 12.36 9.42 -6.42
N THR A 313 12.30 8.25 -7.03
CA THR A 313 12.44 6.92 -6.43
C THR A 313 13.45 6.13 -7.26
N THR A 314 13.84 4.94 -6.82
CA THR A 314 14.65 4.04 -7.64
C THR A 314 13.99 3.73 -8.98
N ASN A 315 12.65 3.65 -9.04
CA ASN A 315 11.90 3.22 -10.21
C ASN A 315 11.71 4.30 -11.29
N ASN A 316 11.73 5.58 -10.92
CA ASN A 316 11.50 6.71 -11.84
C ASN A 316 12.76 7.56 -12.07
N GLN A 317 13.89 7.21 -11.44
CA GLN A 317 15.13 7.97 -11.50
C GLN A 317 15.62 8.18 -12.94
N ASN A 318 15.44 7.16 -13.79
CA ASN A 318 15.76 7.20 -15.21
C ASN A 318 14.98 8.29 -15.95
N ILE A 319 13.72 8.54 -15.60
CA ILE A 319 12.89 9.60 -16.21
C ILE A 319 13.49 10.97 -15.90
N TYR A 320 13.92 11.19 -14.66
CA TYR A 320 14.59 12.44 -14.27
C TYR A 320 15.94 12.61 -14.97
N GLN A 321 16.74 11.53 -15.04
CA GLN A 321 18.05 11.51 -15.70
C GLN A 321 17.97 11.71 -17.21
N TYR A 322 16.91 11.22 -17.86
CA TYR A 322 16.67 11.44 -19.28
C TYR A 322 16.67 12.94 -19.60
N TRP A 323 16.05 13.76 -18.74
CA TRP A 323 16.02 15.21 -18.89
C TRP A 323 17.20 15.92 -18.19
N GLN A 324 18.40 15.33 -18.21
CA GLN A 324 19.62 16.00 -17.77
C GLN A 324 20.56 16.30 -18.93
N ASN A 325 21.12 17.50 -18.95
CA ASN A 325 22.16 17.84 -19.92
C ASN A 325 23.50 17.16 -19.60
N GLU A 326 24.49 17.36 -20.46
CA GLU A 326 25.85 16.81 -20.30
C GLU A 326 26.55 17.21 -18.99
N LYS A 327 26.08 18.28 -18.32
CA LYS A 327 26.58 18.74 -17.01
C LYS A 327 25.76 18.22 -15.82
N ARG A 328 24.82 17.29 -16.07
CA ARG A 328 23.86 16.76 -15.08
C ARG A 328 22.93 17.81 -14.47
N HIS A 329 22.73 18.93 -15.16
CA HIS A 329 21.69 19.88 -14.76
C HIS A 329 20.36 19.43 -15.35
N SER A 330 19.30 19.52 -14.53
CA SER A 330 17.94 19.26 -15.01
C SER A 330 17.56 20.24 -16.11
N THR A 331 16.90 19.69 -17.12
CA THR A 331 16.30 20.36 -18.27
C THR A 331 14.82 19.99 -18.39
N LEU A 332 14.18 19.60 -17.29
CA LEU A 332 12.75 19.22 -17.27
C LEU A 332 11.83 20.32 -17.82
N ASN A 333 12.27 21.58 -17.81
CA ASN A 333 11.53 22.68 -18.43
C ASN A 333 11.42 22.57 -19.97
N PHE A 334 12.23 21.73 -20.62
CA PHE A 334 12.06 21.36 -22.03
C PHE A 334 10.81 20.51 -22.23
N LEU A 335 10.57 19.57 -21.31
CA LEU A 335 9.35 18.76 -21.27
C LEU A 335 8.16 19.54 -20.71
N ILE A 336 8.35 20.32 -19.65
CA ILE A 336 7.29 21.00 -18.93
C ILE A 336 7.49 22.52 -19.06
N ASN A 337 6.93 23.08 -20.14
CA ASN A 337 6.91 24.51 -20.42
C ASN A 337 5.47 25.05 -20.45
N ALA A 338 5.32 26.38 -20.49
CA ALA A 338 4.02 27.05 -20.43
C ALA A 338 3.07 26.64 -21.57
N GLU A 339 3.59 26.49 -22.79
CA GLU A 339 2.79 26.06 -23.93
C GLU A 339 2.28 24.62 -23.75
N ARG A 340 3.16 23.71 -23.30
CA ARG A 340 2.79 22.32 -23.08
C ARG A 340 1.83 22.16 -21.91
N ILE A 341 1.96 22.95 -20.84
CA ILE A 341 0.97 22.99 -19.75
C ILE A 341 -0.42 23.37 -20.27
N THR A 342 -0.50 24.30 -21.20
CA THR A 342 -1.77 24.67 -21.84
C THR A 342 -2.37 23.49 -22.60
N ARG A 343 -1.55 22.74 -23.35
CA ARG A 343 -1.98 21.53 -24.06
C ARG A 343 -2.32 20.36 -23.14
N ILE A 344 -1.67 20.22 -21.98
CA ILE A 344 -2.07 19.23 -20.97
C ILE A 344 -3.48 19.55 -20.44
N ARG A 345 -3.80 20.83 -20.20
CA ARG A 345 -5.16 21.23 -19.81
C ARG A 345 -6.17 20.92 -20.91
N GLU A 346 -5.83 21.21 -22.16
CA GLU A 346 -6.67 20.91 -23.32
C GLU A 346 -6.96 19.40 -23.43
N ALA A 347 -5.92 18.56 -23.36
CA ALA A 347 -6.09 17.10 -23.34
C ALA A 347 -7.02 16.64 -22.22
N LYS A 348 -6.82 17.18 -21.00
CA LYS A 348 -7.65 16.85 -19.83
C LYS A 348 -9.13 17.19 -20.02
N THR A 349 -9.47 18.26 -20.74
CA THR A 349 -10.89 18.58 -21.02
C THR A 349 -11.59 17.54 -21.90
N GLN A 350 -10.81 16.70 -22.59
CA GLN A 350 -11.30 15.59 -23.41
C GLN A 350 -11.19 14.24 -22.69
N GLY A 351 -10.82 14.22 -21.40
CA GLY A 351 -10.58 12.98 -20.66
C GLY A 351 -9.33 12.23 -21.10
N LEU A 352 -8.36 12.92 -21.70
CA LEU A 352 -7.13 12.34 -22.25
C LEU A 352 -5.88 12.92 -21.57
N ASP A 353 -4.79 12.17 -21.67
CA ASP A 353 -3.45 12.64 -21.32
C ASP A 353 -2.73 13.21 -22.56
N LEU A 354 -1.70 14.01 -22.34
CA LEU A 354 -0.87 14.52 -23.44
C LEU A 354 0.28 13.54 -23.72
N ILE A 355 0.28 12.95 -24.91
CA ILE A 355 1.36 12.05 -25.36
C ILE A 355 2.50 12.88 -25.97
N VAL A 356 3.73 12.63 -25.52
CA VAL A 356 4.94 13.31 -26.00
C VAL A 356 5.92 12.28 -26.54
N TYR A 357 6.37 12.48 -27.77
CA TYR A 357 7.43 11.71 -28.40
C TYR A 357 8.72 12.51 -28.34
N SER A 358 9.81 11.90 -27.87
CA SER A 358 11.08 12.60 -27.70
C SER A 358 12.29 11.73 -28.02
N PHE A 359 13.41 12.38 -28.34
CA PHE A 359 14.71 11.75 -28.45
C PHE A 359 15.82 12.74 -28.13
N ILE A 360 17.02 12.22 -27.87
CA ILE A 360 18.23 13.01 -27.59
C ILE A 360 19.25 12.77 -28.68
N HIS A 361 19.69 13.86 -29.34
CA HIS A 361 20.79 13.84 -30.30
C HIS A 361 22.07 14.34 -29.64
N GLN A 362 23.14 13.54 -29.72
CA GLN A 362 24.45 13.92 -29.23
C GLN A 362 25.32 14.45 -30.38
N HIS A 363 25.87 15.66 -30.21
CA HIS A 363 26.79 16.26 -31.18
C HIS A 363 27.92 17.00 -30.45
N GLN A 364 29.17 16.64 -30.76
CA GLN A 364 30.38 17.20 -30.14
C GLN A 364 30.33 17.19 -28.59
N GLY A 365 29.82 16.11 -28.00
CA GLY A 365 29.71 15.96 -26.54
C GLY A 365 28.55 16.73 -25.89
N ASN A 366 27.77 17.52 -26.65
CA ASN A 366 26.60 18.21 -26.15
C ASN A 366 25.33 17.41 -26.45
N LEU A 367 24.35 17.48 -25.55
CA LEU A 367 23.04 16.86 -25.73
C LEU A 367 22.03 17.88 -26.28
N PHE A 368 21.31 17.49 -27.34
CA PHE A 368 20.23 18.25 -27.95
C PHE A 368 18.93 17.47 -27.83
N PHE A 369 17.95 18.06 -27.15
CA PHE A 369 16.66 17.44 -26.86
C PHE A 369 15.65 17.82 -27.93
N TYR A 370 14.88 16.85 -28.39
CA TYR A 370 13.77 17.06 -29.32
C TYR A 370 12.50 16.48 -28.72
N SER A 371 11.40 17.21 -28.79
CA SER A 371 10.10 16.63 -28.46
C SER A 371 8.93 17.25 -29.22
N ILE A 372 7.96 16.41 -29.57
CA ILE A 372 6.68 16.79 -30.16
C ILE A 372 5.56 16.14 -29.35
N ASP A 373 4.45 16.85 -29.18
CA ASP A 373 3.28 16.31 -28.47
C ASP A 373 2.07 16.11 -29.39
N SER A 374 1.18 15.21 -29.00
CA SER A 374 0.06 14.75 -29.82
C SER A 374 -0.90 15.87 -30.24
N ILE A 375 -1.01 16.95 -29.46
CA ILE A 375 -1.85 18.11 -29.79
C ILE A 375 -1.10 19.08 -30.70
N GLN A 376 0.18 19.36 -30.42
CA GLN A 376 1.01 20.26 -31.22
C GLN A 376 1.09 19.83 -32.70
N ALA A 377 0.95 18.53 -32.96
CA ALA A 377 1.07 17.94 -34.29
C ALA A 377 -0.27 17.66 -35.00
N ILE A 378 -1.42 18.05 -34.43
CA ILE A 378 -2.75 17.82 -35.05
C ILE A 378 -2.84 18.43 -36.45
N ASN A 379 -2.18 19.57 -36.67
CA ASN A 379 -2.23 20.28 -37.94
C ASN A 379 -1.22 19.75 -38.99
N ASP A 380 -0.37 18.78 -38.64
CA ASP A 380 0.61 18.15 -39.54
C ASP A 380 0.83 16.67 -39.15
N ALA A 381 -0.24 15.87 -39.29
CA ALA A 381 -0.24 14.47 -38.89
C ALA A 381 0.73 13.60 -39.72
N GLU A 382 1.06 14.02 -40.94
CA GLU A 382 2.07 13.36 -41.78
C GLU A 382 3.47 13.58 -41.19
N PHE A 383 3.84 14.82 -40.88
CA PHE A 383 5.12 15.10 -40.22
C PHE A 383 5.23 14.45 -38.84
N LEU A 384 4.12 14.31 -38.09
CA LEU A 384 4.14 13.56 -36.82
C LEU A 384 4.61 12.12 -37.02
N LYS A 385 4.09 11.43 -38.04
CA LYS A 385 4.50 10.05 -38.35
C LYS A 385 5.97 9.99 -38.73
N GLU A 386 6.43 10.91 -39.58
CA GLU A 386 7.85 11.01 -39.95
C GLU A 386 8.74 11.27 -38.73
N PHE A 387 8.34 12.20 -37.85
CA PHE A 387 9.05 12.50 -36.62
C PHE A 387 9.16 11.26 -35.74
N ILE A 388 8.04 10.54 -35.53
CA ILE A 388 8.00 9.32 -34.72
C ILE A 388 8.90 8.24 -35.32
N GLY A 389 8.80 7.98 -36.63
CA GLY A 389 9.66 7.02 -37.33
C GLY A 389 11.14 7.36 -37.21
N PHE A 390 11.50 8.64 -37.42
CA PHE A 390 12.87 9.12 -37.25
C PHE A 390 13.36 9.01 -35.80
N ALA A 391 12.50 9.35 -34.84
CA ALA A 391 12.81 9.34 -33.41
C ALA A 391 12.98 7.91 -32.88
N ALA A 392 12.11 6.97 -33.26
CA ALA A 392 12.16 5.55 -32.88
C ALA A 392 13.44 4.84 -33.35
N ASN A 393 14.09 5.36 -34.38
CA ASN A 393 15.40 4.91 -34.84
C ASN A 393 16.58 5.49 -34.03
N LYS A 394 16.32 6.28 -32.98
CA LYS A 394 17.32 6.74 -32.01
C LYS A 394 17.29 5.85 -30.77
N ALA A 395 18.48 5.52 -30.25
CA ALA A 395 18.61 4.73 -29.01
C ALA A 395 18.01 5.42 -27.78
N THR A 396 17.77 6.73 -27.84
CA THR A 396 17.20 7.55 -26.76
C THR A 396 15.72 7.89 -27.01
N PHE A 397 15.03 7.15 -27.88
CA PHE A 397 13.61 7.38 -28.10
C PHE A 397 12.81 7.13 -26.82
N ALA A 398 11.89 8.03 -26.51
CA ALA A 398 10.96 7.88 -25.40
C ALA A 398 9.57 8.40 -25.76
N VAL A 399 8.56 7.65 -25.32
CA VAL A 399 7.13 8.02 -25.35
C VAL A 399 6.69 8.28 -23.92
N THR A 400 6.21 9.49 -23.68
CA THR A 400 5.84 9.96 -22.34
C THR A 400 4.39 10.43 -22.31
N GLN A 401 3.62 9.94 -21.35
CA GLN A 401 2.30 10.49 -21.01
C GLN A 401 2.47 11.59 -19.96
N LEU A 402 1.82 12.73 -20.18
CA LEU A 402 1.77 13.84 -19.24
C LEU A 402 0.34 14.08 -18.78
N SER A 403 0.13 14.01 -17.47
CA SER A 403 -1.10 14.40 -16.81
C SER A 403 -0.86 15.50 -15.79
N MET A 404 -1.92 16.18 -15.36
CA MET A 404 -1.79 17.30 -14.41
C MET A 404 -2.93 17.37 -13.42
N GLN A 405 -2.56 17.68 -12.18
CA GLN A 405 -3.49 17.83 -11.05
C GLN A 405 -3.15 19.04 -10.19
N PRO A 406 -4.17 19.69 -9.59
CA PRO A 406 -3.93 20.83 -8.69
C PRO A 406 -3.25 20.38 -7.40
N VAL A 407 -2.40 21.23 -6.84
CA VAL A 407 -1.81 21.01 -5.51
C VAL A 407 -2.84 21.30 -4.43
N ASN A 408 -3.23 20.29 -3.66
CA ASN A 408 -4.08 20.51 -2.47
C ASN A 408 -3.23 20.92 -1.27
N LYS A 409 -3.06 22.23 -1.08
CA LYS A 409 -2.24 22.82 -0.02
C LYS A 409 -2.71 22.47 1.40
N SER A 410 -4.00 22.13 1.58
CA SER A 410 -4.53 21.69 2.88
C SER A 410 -3.96 20.34 3.34
N LYS A 411 -3.35 19.57 2.42
CA LYS A 411 -2.78 18.24 2.64
C LYS A 411 -1.28 18.24 2.84
N VAL A 412 -0.71 19.41 3.18
CA VAL A 412 0.72 19.58 3.48
C VAL A 412 1.21 18.77 4.69
N TYR A 413 0.28 18.34 5.55
CA TYR A 413 0.59 17.69 6.81
C TYR A 413 -0.40 16.56 7.13
N SER A 414 0.13 15.39 7.50
CA SER A 414 -0.66 14.22 7.93
C SER A 414 -0.26 13.80 9.36
N PRO A 415 -0.87 14.40 10.39
CA PRO A 415 -0.54 14.09 11.78
C PRO A 415 -0.89 12.64 12.14
N PHE A 416 -0.18 12.06 13.11
CA PHE A 416 -0.59 10.82 13.76
C PHE A 416 -1.91 10.99 14.48
N THR A 417 -2.77 9.97 14.36
CA THR A 417 -4.13 9.96 14.93
C THR A 417 -4.13 9.39 16.33
N LEU A 418 -3.44 10.10 17.23
CA LEU A 418 -3.20 9.71 18.61
C LEU A 418 -3.86 10.69 19.58
N SER A 419 -4.69 10.19 20.49
CA SER A 419 -5.34 11.03 21.51
C SER A 419 -4.38 11.56 22.58
N ASN A 420 -3.18 10.95 22.73
CA ASN A 420 -2.11 11.41 23.63
C ASN A 420 -0.74 11.03 23.05
N VAL A 421 0.00 11.99 22.51
CA VAL A 421 1.37 11.74 22.00
C VAL A 421 2.36 11.80 23.15
N SER A 422 3.15 10.73 23.36
CA SER A 422 4.23 10.74 24.34
C SER A 422 5.28 11.82 24.00
N SER A 423 5.81 12.51 25.01
CA SER A 423 6.79 13.60 24.82
C SER A 423 8.04 13.17 24.03
N LYS A 424 8.41 11.89 24.06
CA LYS A 424 9.57 11.33 23.36
C LYS A 424 9.38 11.22 21.83
N GLN A 425 8.15 11.24 21.33
CA GLN A 425 7.83 11.02 19.90
C GLN A 425 7.20 12.24 19.23
N GLN A 426 6.98 13.34 19.96
CA GLN A 426 6.37 14.57 19.42
C GLN A 426 7.12 15.16 18.23
N TYR A 427 8.43 14.91 18.09
CA TYR A 427 9.22 15.45 16.98
C TYR A 427 8.85 14.85 15.61
N LEU A 428 8.30 13.63 15.58
CA LEU A 428 7.82 12.96 14.35
C LEU A 428 6.44 13.46 13.90
N ASN A 429 5.76 14.22 14.76
CA ASN A 429 4.39 14.70 14.55
C ASN A 429 4.34 16.23 14.71
N LYS A 430 5.38 16.92 14.24
CA LYS A 430 5.41 18.39 14.25
C LYS A 430 4.76 18.91 12.97
N PRO A 431 3.92 19.97 13.06
CA PRO A 431 3.43 20.63 11.86
C PRO A 431 4.61 21.22 11.05
N PRO A 432 4.44 21.38 9.73
CA PRO A 432 5.44 21.99 8.87
C PRO A 432 5.87 23.38 9.37
N SER A 433 7.13 23.75 9.13
CA SER A 433 7.62 25.09 9.43
C SER A 433 6.98 26.13 8.49
N LYS A 434 7.02 27.41 8.88
CA LYS A 434 6.56 28.51 8.02
C LYS A 434 7.23 28.51 6.64
N GLU A 435 8.53 28.24 6.60
CA GLU A 435 9.32 28.16 5.36
C GLU A 435 8.85 27.02 4.44
N VAL A 436 8.43 25.87 5.00
CA VAL A 436 7.82 24.79 4.21
C VAL A 436 6.47 25.24 3.65
N ILE A 437 5.63 25.88 4.47
CA ILE A 437 4.31 26.37 4.04
C ILE A 437 4.47 27.39 2.90
N GLU A 438 5.36 28.37 3.03
CA GLU A 438 5.65 29.36 1.99
C GLU A 438 6.14 28.70 0.68
N SER A 439 6.98 27.67 0.79
CA SER A 439 7.45 26.90 -0.38
C SER A 439 6.29 26.23 -1.10
N ILE A 440 5.38 25.59 -0.35
CA ILE A 440 4.19 24.91 -0.89
C ILE A 440 3.16 25.90 -1.44
N ASP A 441 3.00 27.07 -0.83
CA ASP A 441 2.07 28.11 -1.27
C ASP A 441 2.42 28.66 -2.67
N SER A 442 3.69 28.62 -3.05
CA SER A 442 4.13 29.01 -4.40
C SER A 442 3.80 27.96 -5.48
N LEU A 443 3.42 26.74 -5.09
CA LEU A 443 3.12 25.64 -6.00
C LEU A 443 1.66 25.68 -6.43
N SER A 444 1.44 25.42 -7.72
CA SER A 444 0.13 25.51 -8.35
C SER A 444 -0.42 24.12 -8.72
N HIS A 445 0.41 23.31 -9.41
CA HIS A 445 0.03 22.03 -9.97
C HIS A 445 1.16 21.02 -9.80
N VAL A 446 0.82 19.74 -9.91
CA VAL A 446 1.76 18.65 -10.13
C VAL A 446 1.54 18.14 -11.55
N VAL A 447 2.59 18.15 -12.37
CA VAL A 447 2.62 17.44 -13.65
C VAL A 447 3.22 16.08 -13.38
N VAL A 448 2.49 15.02 -13.74
CA VAL A 448 2.95 13.64 -13.58
C VAL A 448 3.51 13.17 -14.91
N VAL A 449 4.76 12.74 -14.89
CA VAL A 449 5.51 12.30 -16.06
C VAL A 449 5.60 10.78 -16.04
N THR A 450 4.93 10.11 -16.97
CA THR A 450 4.90 8.65 -17.06
C THR A 450 5.59 8.19 -18.34
N ASP A 451 6.69 7.45 -18.20
CA ASP A 451 7.32 6.76 -19.32
C ASP A 451 6.57 5.47 -19.65
N VAL A 452 6.07 5.41 -20.89
CA VAL A 452 5.30 4.27 -21.44
C VAL A 452 6.06 3.55 -22.53
N THR A 453 7.34 3.87 -22.74
CA THR A 453 8.20 3.25 -23.74
C THR A 453 8.42 1.78 -23.43
N THR A 454 8.25 0.92 -24.43
CA THR A 454 8.58 -0.51 -24.38
C THR A 454 9.32 -0.90 -25.66
N ASP A 455 10.07 -2.01 -25.63
CA ASP A 455 10.74 -2.53 -26.81
C ASP A 455 9.75 -2.78 -27.96
N GLU A 456 8.56 -3.32 -27.63
CA GLU A 456 7.46 -3.53 -28.58
C GLU A 456 6.96 -2.21 -29.20
N THR A 457 6.83 -1.16 -28.38
CA THR A 457 6.46 0.19 -28.83
C THR A 457 7.52 0.76 -29.79
N VAL A 458 8.80 0.62 -29.46
CA VAL A 458 9.92 1.11 -30.27
C VAL A 458 9.96 0.41 -31.62
N GLU A 459 9.88 -0.92 -31.66
CA GLU A 459 9.92 -1.69 -32.89
C GLU A 459 8.77 -1.35 -33.84
N GLN A 460 7.55 -1.18 -33.33
CA GLN A 460 6.41 -0.79 -34.16
C GLN A 460 6.56 0.63 -34.74
N TYR A 461 7.04 1.58 -33.95
CA TYR A 461 7.24 2.94 -34.45
C TYR A 461 8.39 3.05 -35.45
N LYS A 462 9.37 2.13 -35.45
CA LYS A 462 10.40 2.06 -36.50
C LYS A 462 9.84 1.73 -37.88
N GLU A 463 8.66 1.12 -37.96
CA GLU A 463 7.99 0.84 -39.24
C GLU A 463 7.39 2.09 -39.90
N PHE A 464 7.30 3.22 -39.18
CA PHE A 464 6.78 4.46 -39.75
C PHE A 464 7.81 5.06 -40.70
N ASP A 465 7.38 5.39 -41.93
CA ASP A 465 8.24 5.99 -42.93
C ASP A 465 8.69 7.41 -42.51
N TYR A 466 9.97 7.69 -42.74
CA TYR A 466 10.61 8.98 -42.47
C TYR A 466 11.63 9.37 -43.56
N ILE A 467 11.64 8.70 -44.71
CA ILE A 467 12.62 8.93 -45.79
C ILE A 467 12.68 10.40 -46.21
N ASN A 468 11.53 11.08 -46.20
CA ASN A 468 11.40 12.47 -46.64
C ASN A 468 11.31 13.50 -45.51
N ILE A 469 11.70 13.14 -44.28
CA ILE A 469 11.54 14.02 -43.12
C ILE A 469 12.17 15.41 -43.35
N ASP A 470 11.34 16.44 -43.23
CA ASP A 470 11.79 17.83 -43.37
C ASP A 470 12.67 18.25 -42.18
N ARG A 471 13.98 18.34 -42.44
CA ARG A 471 14.99 18.75 -41.43
C ARG A 471 14.80 20.17 -40.92
N GLN A 472 14.20 21.08 -41.69
CA GLN A 472 13.89 22.43 -41.24
C GLN A 472 12.72 22.43 -40.27
N LYS A 473 11.67 21.64 -40.54
CA LYS A 473 10.58 21.40 -39.57
C LYS A 473 11.09 20.74 -38.30
N LEU A 474 11.95 19.71 -38.41
CA LEU A 474 12.54 19.02 -37.26
C LEU A 474 13.24 19.97 -36.27
N LYS A 475 13.97 20.99 -36.79
CA LYS A 475 14.64 22.00 -35.95
C LYS A 475 13.68 22.78 -35.05
N LYS A 476 12.41 22.96 -35.45
CA LYS A 476 11.39 23.69 -34.65
C LYS A 476 11.02 22.95 -33.37
N TYR A 477 11.23 21.63 -33.34
CA TYR A 477 10.94 20.76 -32.19
C TYR A 477 12.19 20.49 -31.33
N GLY A 478 13.33 21.10 -31.68
CA GLY A 478 14.55 21.07 -30.88
C GLY A 478 14.53 22.14 -29.80
N HIS A 479 14.83 21.75 -28.56
CA HIS A 479 14.86 22.67 -27.43
C HIS A 479 16.12 23.53 -27.44
N GLN A 480 15.94 24.83 -27.23
CA GLN A 480 17.06 25.77 -27.14
C GLN A 480 17.89 25.49 -25.88
N ARG A 481 19.22 25.43 -26.03
CA ARG A 481 20.13 25.25 -24.89
C ARG A 481 20.04 26.45 -23.96
N ILE A 482 19.90 26.18 -22.67
CA ILE A 482 19.83 27.21 -21.65
C ILE A 482 21.24 27.54 -21.16
N THR A 483 21.56 28.82 -21.09
CA THR A 483 22.84 29.31 -20.55
C THR A 483 22.80 29.52 -19.04
N SER A 484 21.62 29.81 -18.47
CA SER A 484 21.39 29.93 -17.03
C SER A 484 20.86 28.63 -16.41
N LYS A 485 21.34 28.29 -15.21
CA LYS A 485 20.83 27.14 -14.45
C LYS A 485 19.45 27.48 -13.89
N LEU A 486 18.43 26.73 -14.28
CA LEU A 486 17.15 26.72 -13.57
C LEU A 486 17.28 25.84 -12.33
N GLU A 487 16.77 26.33 -11.21
CA GLU A 487 16.74 25.58 -9.96
C GLU A 487 15.53 24.63 -9.95
N ILE A 488 15.76 23.41 -10.43
CA ILE A 488 14.85 22.27 -10.32
C ILE A 488 15.48 21.30 -9.34
N ASN A 489 14.88 21.15 -8.16
CA ASN A 489 15.43 20.33 -7.09
C ASN A 489 14.90 18.91 -7.17
N GLU A 490 15.82 17.96 -7.22
CA GLU A 490 15.53 16.54 -7.10
C GLU A 490 15.30 16.17 -5.62
N ILE A 491 14.18 15.53 -5.32
CA ILE A 491 13.81 15.14 -3.96
C ILE A 491 13.52 13.64 -3.94
N GLY A 492 14.48 12.86 -3.45
CA GLY A 492 14.29 11.43 -3.25
C GLY A 492 13.26 11.12 -2.17
N ILE A 493 12.22 10.35 -2.49
CA ILE A 493 11.23 9.89 -1.52
C ILE A 493 11.85 8.83 -0.62
N ASN A 494 11.85 9.09 0.68
CA ASN A 494 12.24 8.13 1.70
C ASN A 494 11.47 8.40 3.01
N TYR A 495 11.27 7.34 3.79
CA TYR A 495 10.71 7.40 5.15
C TYR A 495 11.80 7.21 6.23
N LYS A 496 13.03 6.90 5.81
CA LYS A 496 14.21 6.88 6.67
C LYS A 496 14.48 8.31 7.11
N ASN A 497 14.43 8.58 8.41
CA ASN A 497 14.66 9.88 9.05
C ASN A 497 15.57 10.78 8.18
N GLN A 498 14.96 11.73 7.48
CA GLN A 498 15.69 12.76 6.76
C GLN A 498 16.55 13.49 7.79
N ARG A 499 17.75 13.88 7.36
CA ARG A 499 18.74 14.50 8.25
C ARG A 499 18.04 15.65 8.98
N GLN A 500 17.99 15.59 10.31
CA GLN A 500 17.41 16.65 11.15
C GLN A 500 18.16 18.01 11.00
N GLU A 501 19.28 18.00 10.29
CA GLU A 501 20.23 19.10 10.18
C GLU A 501 20.98 19.01 8.84
N PRO A 502 21.30 20.15 8.22
CA PRO A 502 22.07 20.20 6.98
C PRO A 502 23.48 19.64 7.16
N ARG A 503 24.01 19.00 6.13
CA ARG A 503 25.43 18.64 6.03
C ARG A 503 26.16 19.60 5.11
N PHE A 504 27.40 19.88 5.45
CA PHE A 504 28.28 20.74 4.68
C PHE A 504 29.41 19.91 4.11
N LYS A 505 29.65 20.06 2.81
CA LYS A 505 30.78 19.42 2.12
C LYS A 505 32.07 20.07 2.60
N TYR A 506 32.94 19.29 3.22
CA TYR A 506 34.22 19.78 3.69
C TYR A 506 35.18 18.61 3.88
N LYS A 507 36.33 18.69 3.23
CA LYS A 507 37.37 17.67 3.32
C LYS A 507 38.40 18.06 4.36
N THR A 508 38.47 17.30 5.45
CA THR A 508 39.51 17.40 6.47
C THR A 508 40.05 16.02 6.82
N PRO A 509 41.35 15.86 7.13
CA PRO A 509 41.89 14.61 7.63
C PRO A 509 41.20 14.16 8.92
N VAL A 510 40.85 12.88 9.01
CA VAL A 510 40.24 12.26 10.20
C VAL A 510 40.93 10.93 10.47
N ALA A 511 41.29 10.69 11.73
CA ALA A 511 41.73 9.39 12.22
C ALA A 511 40.57 8.71 12.96
N ILE A 512 40.28 7.46 12.60
CA ILE A 512 39.25 6.63 13.23
C ILE A 512 39.94 5.54 14.06
N GLU A 513 39.59 5.41 15.33
CA GLU A 513 40.08 4.36 16.21
C GLU A 513 38.94 3.46 16.70
N CYS A 514 39.14 2.14 16.67
CA CYS A 514 38.25 1.16 17.29
C CYS A 514 39.05 -0.07 17.74
N GLN A 515 38.89 -0.50 19.00
CA GLN A 515 39.57 -1.68 19.55
C GLN A 515 41.09 -1.69 19.26
N SER A 516 41.75 -0.54 19.45
CA SER A 516 43.19 -0.34 19.20
C SER A 516 43.65 -0.46 17.74
N VAL A 517 42.73 -0.51 16.78
CA VAL A 517 43.01 -0.39 15.34
C VAL A 517 42.68 1.01 14.87
N THR A 518 43.59 1.61 14.10
CA THR A 518 43.43 2.97 13.59
C THR A 518 43.37 2.98 12.07
N TRP A 519 42.44 3.75 11.52
CA TRP A 519 42.33 4.02 10.09
C TRP A 519 42.40 5.51 9.80
N ASP A 520 43.20 5.88 8.82
CA ASP A 520 43.25 7.24 8.29
C ASP A 520 42.26 7.43 7.14
N GLY A 521 41.61 8.59 7.16
CA GLY A 521 40.71 9.01 6.10
C GLY A 521 40.57 10.52 5.99
N SER A 522 39.60 10.93 5.19
CA SER A 522 39.17 12.31 5.07
C SER A 522 37.65 12.38 5.17
N SER A 523 37.14 13.41 5.86
CA SER A 523 35.72 13.72 5.78
C SER A 523 35.33 14.05 4.34
N GLU A 524 34.11 13.68 3.98
CA GLU A 524 33.45 14.09 2.75
C GLU A 524 32.41 15.18 3.05
N ASP A 525 31.65 14.95 4.12
CA ASP A 525 30.68 15.90 4.68
C ASP A 525 30.64 15.82 6.22
N PHE A 526 30.11 16.88 6.84
CA PHE A 526 29.79 16.90 8.27
C PHE A 526 28.52 17.71 8.56
N SER A 527 27.81 17.36 9.63
CA SER A 527 26.79 18.17 10.30
C SER A 527 27.14 18.32 11.78
N VAL A 528 26.26 18.91 12.59
CA VAL A 528 26.43 19.04 14.03
C VAL A 528 26.56 17.66 14.71
N SER A 529 25.90 16.64 14.18
CA SER A 529 25.66 15.33 14.82
C SER A 529 26.07 14.13 13.94
N GLY A 530 26.59 14.33 12.73
CA GLY A 530 26.98 13.23 11.85
C GLY A 530 28.06 13.59 10.83
N LEU A 531 28.75 12.57 10.32
CA LEU A 531 29.82 12.71 9.33
C LEU A 531 29.78 11.58 8.30
N LYS A 532 30.29 11.85 7.10
CA LYS A 532 30.71 10.85 6.12
C LYS A 532 32.23 10.91 5.95
N ILE A 533 32.89 9.77 6.05
CA ILE A 533 34.35 9.67 5.95
C ILE A 533 34.71 8.64 4.88
N ASN A 534 35.69 9.00 4.05
CA ASN A 534 36.36 8.06 3.16
C ASN A 534 37.73 7.70 3.74
N LEU A 535 37.93 6.41 4.00
CA LEU A 535 39.17 5.83 4.47
C LEU A 535 40.11 5.52 3.30
N LYS A 536 41.41 5.55 3.58
CA LYS A 536 42.45 5.14 2.63
C LYS A 536 42.49 3.63 2.41
N ALA A 537 42.07 2.86 3.41
CA ALA A 537 42.05 1.40 3.38
C ALA A 537 40.70 0.87 3.88
N PRO A 538 40.26 -0.32 3.43
CA PRO A 538 39.06 -0.97 3.93
C PRO A 538 39.12 -1.19 5.46
N ALA A 539 38.10 -0.74 6.19
CA ALA A 539 38.02 -0.97 7.63
C ALA A 539 37.26 -2.26 7.97
N GLN A 540 37.68 -2.92 9.05
CA GLN A 540 36.96 -4.05 9.63
C GLN A 540 35.92 -3.56 10.64
N LEU A 541 34.99 -2.72 10.19
CA LEU A 541 33.93 -2.17 11.01
C LEU A 541 32.57 -2.70 10.52
N ALA A 542 31.61 -2.78 11.45
CA ALA A 542 30.23 -3.16 11.22
C ALA A 542 29.25 -2.04 11.61
N LYS A 543 28.04 -2.10 11.05
CA LYS A 543 26.95 -1.21 11.46
C LYS A 543 26.66 -1.42 12.95
N GLY A 544 26.74 -0.35 13.73
CA GLY A 544 26.49 -0.39 15.17
C GLY A 544 27.73 -0.17 16.03
N ASP A 545 28.94 -0.35 15.49
CA ASP A 545 30.18 -0.19 16.23
C ASP A 545 30.36 1.23 16.77
N ILE A 546 31.00 1.34 17.92
CA ILE A 546 31.43 2.63 18.50
C ILE A 546 32.90 2.84 18.13
N VAL A 547 33.16 3.97 17.49
CA VAL A 547 34.48 4.39 17.02
C VAL A 547 34.82 5.76 17.58
N TYR A 548 36.10 6.07 17.67
CA TYR A 548 36.59 7.33 18.20
C TYR A 548 37.28 8.12 17.10
N LEU A 549 36.81 9.34 16.87
CA LEU A 549 37.31 10.22 15.81
C LEU A 549 38.24 11.28 16.36
N SER A 550 39.37 11.47 15.71
CA SER A 550 40.27 12.60 15.95
C SER A 550 40.39 13.46 14.70
N PHE A 551 40.36 14.79 14.85
CA PHE A 551 40.46 15.76 13.76
C PHE A 551 41.73 16.61 13.86
N PRO A 552 42.90 16.12 13.40
CA PRO A 552 44.19 16.79 13.63
C PRO A 552 44.25 18.23 13.11
N LYS A 553 43.71 18.47 11.91
CA LYS A 553 43.72 19.81 11.28
C LYS A 553 42.74 20.77 11.94
N LEU A 554 41.57 20.28 12.36
CA LEU A 554 40.58 21.13 13.05
C LEU A 554 40.99 21.43 14.50
N GLN A 555 41.77 20.55 15.14
CA GLN A 555 42.32 20.82 16.47
C GLN A 555 43.26 22.03 16.47
N GLN A 556 43.98 22.27 15.37
CA GLN A 556 44.94 23.38 15.27
C GLN A 556 44.26 24.76 15.27
N ILE A 557 42.97 24.83 14.89
CA ILE A 557 42.22 26.09 14.79
C ILE A 557 41.39 26.40 16.03
N THR A 558 41.43 25.55 17.06
CA THR A 558 40.72 25.80 18.32
C THR A 558 41.45 25.24 19.53
N LYS A 559 41.53 26.05 20.60
CA LYS A 559 41.99 25.62 21.92
C LYS A 559 40.83 25.39 22.90
N SER A 560 39.62 25.83 22.53
CA SER A 560 38.42 25.76 23.38
C SER A 560 37.69 24.43 23.28
N PHE A 561 38.01 23.60 22.29
CA PHE A 561 37.41 22.29 22.08
C PHE A 561 38.52 21.24 21.92
N ASP A 562 38.40 20.13 22.65
CA ASP A 562 39.19 18.92 22.40
C ASP A 562 38.48 18.08 21.33
N LEU A 563 39.14 17.92 20.19
CA LEU A 563 38.67 17.22 18.99
C LEU A 563 39.42 15.90 18.79
N LYS A 564 39.95 15.32 19.87
CA LYS A 564 40.52 13.97 19.90
C LYS A 564 39.52 12.99 20.49
N GLN A 565 39.57 11.75 20.02
CA GLN A 565 38.82 10.61 20.57
C GLN A 565 37.31 10.89 20.75
N LEU A 566 36.69 11.60 19.82
CA LEU A 566 35.28 11.93 19.85
C LEU A 566 34.44 10.69 19.55
N PRO A 567 33.48 10.29 20.40
CA PRO A 567 32.76 9.02 20.23
C PRO A 567 31.65 9.12 19.18
N TYR A 568 31.72 8.27 18.16
CA TYR A 568 30.73 8.12 17.10
C TYR A 568 30.26 6.66 16.99
N LYS A 569 29.04 6.48 16.49
CA LYS A 569 28.46 5.19 16.14
C LYS A 569 28.39 5.03 14.63
N VAL A 570 28.80 3.87 14.12
CA VAL A 570 28.69 3.50 12.71
C VAL A 570 27.23 3.28 12.33
N VAL A 571 26.74 4.05 11.36
CA VAL A 571 25.37 3.97 10.84
C VAL A 571 25.30 3.17 9.54
N ARG A 572 26.30 3.34 8.66
CA ARG A 572 26.38 2.63 7.37
C ARG A 572 27.84 2.52 6.92
N ILE A 573 28.19 1.39 6.33
CA ILE A 573 29.46 1.15 5.64
C ILE A 573 29.15 0.64 4.24
N ASN A 574 29.89 1.07 3.22
CA ASN A 574 29.71 0.61 1.84
C ASN A 574 30.31 -0.80 1.62
N LYS A 575 30.00 -1.44 0.49
CA LYS A 575 30.48 -2.81 0.18
C LYS A 575 32.01 -2.92 0.15
N SER A 576 32.72 -1.88 -0.29
CA SER A 576 34.19 -1.84 -0.31
C SER A 576 34.83 -1.52 1.05
N LYS A 577 34.03 -1.26 2.09
CA LYS A 577 34.44 -0.89 3.46
C LYS A 577 35.35 0.34 3.56
N THR A 578 35.33 1.22 2.57
CA THR A 578 36.14 2.44 2.52
C THR A 578 35.33 3.70 2.84
N THR A 579 34.00 3.67 2.68
CA THR A 579 33.13 4.82 3.01
C THR A 579 32.28 4.50 4.22
N ILE A 580 32.37 5.34 5.24
CA ILE A 580 31.71 5.15 6.54
C ILE A 580 30.84 6.37 6.85
N ASN A 581 29.59 6.11 7.20
CA ASN A 581 28.68 7.12 7.74
C ASN A 581 28.55 6.93 9.24
N LEU A 582 28.74 8.03 9.96
CA LEU A 582 28.84 8.07 11.42
C LEU A 582 27.82 9.03 12.00
N ARG A 583 27.31 8.71 13.20
CA ARG A 583 26.51 9.61 14.03
C ARG A 583 27.14 9.76 15.40
N VAL A 584 27.01 10.93 16.03
CA VAL A 584 27.51 11.16 17.39
C VAL A 584 26.93 10.11 18.35
N SER A 585 27.77 9.56 19.21
CA SER A 585 27.36 8.65 20.29
C SER A 585 27.30 9.43 21.60
N VAL A 586 26.09 9.59 22.18
CA VAL A 586 25.91 10.27 23.47
C VAL A 586 25.59 9.23 24.53
N LYS A 587 26.54 8.96 25.42
CA LYS A 587 26.28 8.29 26.70
C LYS A 587 26.49 9.38 27.77
N GLU A 588 25.38 9.88 28.35
CA GLU A 588 25.37 10.62 29.64
C GLU A 588 25.88 12.09 29.71
N HIS A 589 25.73 12.89 28.63
CA HIS A 589 25.87 14.37 28.51
C HIS A 589 27.04 14.88 27.64
N GLN A 590 26.79 16.04 27.01
CA GLN A 590 27.58 16.85 26.04
C GLN A 590 28.73 16.16 25.26
N HIS A 591 28.45 15.79 24.01
CA HIS A 591 29.49 15.52 23.02
C HIS A 591 30.13 16.85 22.55
N ILE A 592 31.37 17.12 22.97
CA ILE A 592 32.13 18.36 22.68
C ILE A 592 32.15 18.70 21.19
N GLY A 593 32.29 17.68 20.32
CA GLY A 593 32.25 17.86 18.88
C GLY A 593 30.95 18.48 18.35
N ARG A 594 29.79 18.28 19.01
CA ARG A 594 28.52 18.89 18.56
C ARG A 594 28.57 20.40 18.74
N SER A 595 29.06 20.85 19.90
CA SER A 595 29.24 22.28 20.20
C SER A 595 30.24 22.93 19.25
N PHE A 596 31.35 22.25 18.96
CA PHE A 596 32.33 22.71 17.98
C PHE A 596 31.75 22.83 16.57
N PHE A 597 31.16 21.76 16.02
CA PHE A 597 30.61 21.80 14.66
C PHE A 597 29.45 22.78 14.53
N LYS A 598 28.61 22.95 15.57
CA LYS A 598 27.58 24.00 15.61
C LYS A 598 28.20 25.39 15.49
N LEU A 599 29.27 25.67 16.24
CA LEU A 599 29.98 26.96 16.17
C LEU A 599 30.70 27.16 14.83
N LEU A 600 31.35 26.12 14.32
CA LEU A 600 32.06 26.12 13.04
C LEU A 600 31.11 26.46 11.90
N ILE A 601 29.93 25.83 11.88
CA ILE A 601 28.86 26.09 10.91
C ILE A 601 28.39 27.53 11.03
N ALA A 602 27.99 27.98 12.24
CA ALA A 602 27.46 29.32 12.46
C ALA A 602 28.43 30.44 12.03
N LYS A 603 29.74 30.26 12.24
CA LYS A 603 30.77 31.26 11.87
C LYS A 603 31.18 31.24 10.41
N ASN A 604 30.91 30.16 9.67
CA ASN A 604 31.42 29.97 8.31
C ASN A 604 30.31 29.66 7.28
N GLN A 605 29.07 30.04 7.55
CA GLN A 605 27.93 29.78 6.67
C GLN A 605 28.19 30.21 5.21
N ASN A 606 28.84 31.36 5.01
CA ASN A 606 29.14 31.89 3.68
C ASN A 606 30.30 31.17 2.95
N LYS A 607 31.04 30.30 3.63
CA LYS A 607 32.23 29.59 3.09
C LYS A 607 32.03 28.08 2.99
N LEU A 608 31.02 27.54 3.66
CA LEU A 608 30.71 26.11 3.64
C LEU A 608 29.69 25.83 2.55
N THR A 609 30.04 24.97 1.58
CA THR A 609 29.09 24.52 0.56
C THR A 609 28.11 23.53 1.20
N PRO A 610 26.81 23.84 1.28
CA PRO A 610 25.81 22.86 1.70
C PRO A 610 25.87 21.66 0.74
N ASP A 611 25.71 20.45 1.27
CA ASP A 611 25.43 19.27 0.44
C ASP A 611 24.17 19.57 -0.42
N GLU A 612 24.00 18.97 -1.60
CA GLU A 612 22.86 19.31 -2.49
C GLU A 612 21.50 19.03 -1.82
N TYR A 613 21.49 18.17 -0.80
CA TYR A 613 20.35 17.89 0.09
C TYR A 613 20.19 18.85 1.27
N ALA A 614 21.20 19.68 1.59
CA ALA A 614 21.19 20.62 2.71
C ALA A 614 20.49 21.96 2.40
N MET A 615 20.15 22.20 1.12
CA MET A 615 19.34 23.34 0.69
C MET A 615 17.83 23.05 0.72
N LEU A 616 17.41 21.82 0.99
CA LEU A 616 15.99 21.51 1.15
C LEU A 616 15.57 21.84 2.58
N THR A 617 14.62 22.76 2.72
CA THR A 617 13.99 23.11 3.98
C THR A 617 13.55 21.82 4.71
N PRO A 618 13.99 21.57 5.95
CA PRO A 618 13.61 20.37 6.69
C PRO A 618 12.09 20.18 6.73
N GLY A 619 11.62 18.99 6.37
CA GLY A 619 10.18 18.68 6.28
C GLY A 619 9.53 18.97 4.92
N LEU A 620 10.21 19.67 3.99
CA LEU A 620 9.67 19.95 2.65
C LEU A 620 9.38 18.67 1.85
N ALA A 621 10.29 17.70 1.88
CA ALA A 621 10.10 16.44 1.17
C ALA A 621 8.94 15.61 1.74
N GLU A 622 8.75 15.62 3.07
CA GLU A 622 7.60 14.99 3.73
C GLU A 622 6.29 15.66 3.31
N ALA A 623 6.27 17.00 3.28
CA ALA A 623 5.11 17.77 2.82
C ALA A 623 4.75 17.47 1.36
N LEU A 624 5.72 17.52 0.44
CA LEU A 624 5.50 17.22 -0.97
C LEU A 624 5.04 15.78 -1.20
N ARG A 625 5.65 14.82 -0.49
CA ARG A 625 5.23 13.41 -0.54
C ARG A 625 3.80 13.24 -0.05
N THR A 626 3.42 13.87 1.06
CA THR A 626 2.07 13.78 1.64
C THR A 626 1.03 14.35 0.66
N ILE A 627 1.31 15.52 0.09
CA ILE A 627 0.47 16.13 -0.95
C ILE A 627 0.31 15.17 -2.14
N TYR A 628 1.41 14.59 -2.63
CA TYR A 628 1.35 13.71 -3.77
C TYR A 628 0.63 12.39 -3.46
N ALA A 629 0.84 11.78 -2.29
CA ALA A 629 0.14 10.56 -1.87
C ALA A 629 -1.39 10.75 -1.90
N THR A 630 -1.89 11.88 -1.40
CA THR A 630 -3.34 12.18 -1.42
C THR A 630 -3.89 12.41 -2.83
N SER A 631 -3.01 12.73 -3.79
CA SER A 631 -3.34 12.97 -5.20
C SER A 631 -2.83 11.85 -6.11
N LEU A 632 -2.55 10.67 -5.57
CA LEU A 632 -2.19 9.51 -6.38
C LEU A 632 -3.37 9.12 -7.28
N ASN A 633 -3.19 9.24 -8.60
CA ASN A 633 -4.20 8.90 -9.60
C ASN A 633 -4.09 7.44 -10.09
N GLN A 634 -2.98 6.78 -9.77
CA GLN A 634 -2.70 5.46 -10.28
C GLN A 634 -3.42 4.38 -9.47
N ILE A 635 -3.96 3.36 -10.15
CA ILE A 635 -4.43 2.14 -9.49
C ILE A 635 -3.21 1.40 -8.93
N THR A 636 -3.09 1.31 -7.61
CA THR A 636 -1.97 0.64 -6.95
C THR A 636 -2.48 -0.52 -6.10
N LEU A 637 -1.81 -1.67 -6.14
CA LEU A 637 -2.17 -2.85 -5.35
C LEU A 637 -1.00 -3.29 -4.47
N ALA A 638 -1.31 -3.71 -3.24
CA ALA A 638 -0.30 -4.35 -2.38
C ALA A 638 -0.31 -5.87 -2.58
N VAL A 639 0.88 -6.43 -2.80
CA VAL A 639 1.11 -7.88 -2.84
C VAL A 639 1.60 -8.32 -1.46
N GLN A 640 0.82 -9.14 -0.76
CA GLN A 640 1.11 -9.60 0.60
C GLN A 640 1.48 -11.08 0.60
N THR A 641 2.38 -11.46 1.50
CA THR A 641 2.67 -12.88 1.77
C THR A 641 1.53 -13.51 2.58
N SER A 642 1.14 -14.72 2.19
CA SER A 642 0.18 -15.54 2.91
C SER A 642 0.68 -17.00 2.89
N GLY A 643 1.39 -17.39 3.95
CA GLY A 643 2.11 -18.66 3.98
C GLY A 643 3.15 -18.74 2.85
N SER A 644 3.00 -19.70 1.94
CA SER A 644 3.88 -19.90 0.79
C SER A 644 3.43 -19.17 -0.49
N ARG A 645 2.28 -18.47 -0.46
CA ARG A 645 1.66 -17.81 -1.62
C ARG A 645 1.63 -16.30 -1.45
N TYR A 646 1.40 -15.62 -2.57
CA TYR A 646 1.09 -14.21 -2.58
C TYR A 646 -0.41 -13.98 -2.63
N LYS A 647 -0.83 -12.84 -2.10
CA LYS A 647 -2.22 -12.42 -1.96
C LYS A 647 -2.33 -10.96 -2.41
N ILE A 648 -3.33 -10.65 -3.24
CA ILE A 648 -3.56 -9.31 -3.77
C ILE A 648 -5.03 -8.95 -3.47
N GLU A 649 -5.25 -8.29 -2.33
CA GLU A 649 -6.60 -7.90 -1.86
C GLU A 649 -6.64 -6.47 -1.32
N SER A 650 -5.55 -5.71 -1.46
CA SER A 650 -5.44 -4.33 -0.96
C SER A 650 -5.30 -3.39 -2.15
N LEU A 651 -6.35 -2.59 -2.40
CA LEU A 651 -6.40 -1.55 -3.42
C LEU A 651 -6.08 -0.20 -2.78
N LEU A 652 -5.01 0.43 -3.23
CA LEU A 652 -4.46 1.66 -2.67
C LEU A 652 -4.78 2.81 -3.62
N LEU A 653 -5.46 3.84 -3.13
CA LEU A 653 -5.91 4.98 -3.94
C LEU A 653 -5.59 6.31 -3.27
N GLY A 654 -5.32 7.34 -4.09
CA GLY A 654 -5.37 8.72 -3.64
C GLY A 654 -6.80 9.15 -3.31
N ALA A 655 -6.93 10.28 -2.61
CA ALA A 655 -8.23 10.88 -2.31
C ALA A 655 -8.85 11.64 -3.49
N GLY A 656 -8.02 12.09 -4.43
CA GLY A 656 -8.46 12.80 -5.64
C GLY A 656 -9.08 11.92 -6.72
N GLN A 657 -9.04 10.59 -6.58
CA GLN A 657 -9.68 9.66 -7.53
C GLN A 657 -11.21 9.77 -7.43
N SER A 658 -11.83 10.43 -8.41
CA SER A 658 -13.27 10.56 -8.53
C SER A 658 -13.86 9.30 -9.15
N GLU A 659 -14.86 8.71 -8.49
CA GLU A 659 -15.65 7.59 -9.04
C GLU A 659 -16.69 8.08 -10.07
N GLU A 660 -16.55 9.28 -10.62
CA GLU A 660 -17.55 9.92 -11.48
C GLU A 660 -17.48 9.43 -12.94
N GLU A 661 -16.32 9.00 -13.42
CA GLU A 661 -16.14 8.50 -14.79
C GLU A 661 -16.56 7.03 -14.91
N THR A 662 -17.80 6.79 -15.36
CA THR A 662 -18.43 5.46 -15.45
C THR A 662 -17.61 4.43 -16.22
N ASP A 663 -16.87 4.87 -17.24
CA ASP A 663 -16.07 4.01 -18.12
C ASP A 663 -14.64 3.76 -17.63
N SER A 664 -14.22 4.37 -16.51
CA SER A 664 -12.89 4.10 -15.94
C SER A 664 -12.75 2.64 -15.48
N LEU A 665 -11.53 2.10 -15.57
CA LEU A 665 -11.22 0.73 -15.11
C LEU A 665 -11.62 0.53 -13.64
N LEU A 666 -11.39 1.54 -12.79
CA LEU A 666 -11.75 1.51 -11.38
C LEU A 666 -13.26 1.30 -11.17
N ASN A 667 -14.10 2.05 -11.90
CA ASN A 667 -15.55 1.91 -11.84
C ASN A 667 -16.03 0.58 -12.41
N GLN A 668 -15.39 0.07 -13.46
CA GLN A 668 -15.69 -1.28 -13.96
C GLN A 668 -15.35 -2.36 -12.93
N MET A 669 -14.22 -2.28 -12.23
CA MET A 669 -13.88 -3.20 -11.15
C MET A 669 -14.88 -3.12 -9.98
N LYS A 670 -15.39 -1.92 -9.67
CA LYS A 670 -16.45 -1.73 -8.66
C LYS A 670 -17.75 -2.39 -9.09
N ARG A 671 -18.19 -2.16 -10.33
CA ARG A 671 -19.41 -2.74 -10.92
C ARG A 671 -19.37 -4.27 -10.93
N LEU A 672 -18.21 -4.85 -11.20
CA LEU A 672 -18.01 -6.30 -11.27
C LEU A 672 -17.93 -6.98 -9.89
N SER A 673 -17.92 -6.23 -8.80
CA SER A 673 -17.87 -6.78 -7.44
C SER A 673 -19.25 -7.20 -6.96
N ASP A 674 -19.31 -8.39 -6.36
CA ASP A 674 -20.49 -8.90 -5.67
C ASP A 674 -20.63 -8.37 -4.22
N ARG A 675 -19.67 -7.56 -3.74
CA ARG A 675 -19.62 -7.04 -2.37
C ARG A 675 -19.63 -5.53 -2.35
N GLN A 676 -20.57 -4.96 -1.59
CA GLN A 676 -20.64 -3.52 -1.39
C GLN A 676 -19.35 -2.99 -0.72
N GLY A 677 -18.76 -1.96 -1.32
CA GLY A 677 -17.53 -1.32 -0.81
C GLY A 677 -16.22 -2.03 -1.19
N PHE A 678 -16.29 -3.08 -2.01
CA PHE A 678 -15.14 -3.80 -2.56
C PHE A 678 -15.03 -3.61 -4.08
N TYR A 679 -13.87 -3.98 -4.60
CA TYR A 679 -13.56 -3.96 -6.03
C TYR A 679 -13.19 -5.38 -6.48
N ASN A 680 -13.66 -5.78 -7.66
CA ASN A 680 -13.29 -7.06 -8.26
C ASN A 680 -12.09 -6.87 -9.20
N LEU A 681 -10.93 -7.39 -8.79
CA LEU A 681 -9.69 -7.33 -9.57
C LEU A 681 -9.65 -8.34 -10.73
N TYR A 682 -10.76 -8.99 -11.09
CA TYR A 682 -10.82 -9.93 -12.23
C TYR A 682 -10.22 -9.37 -13.53
N PRO A 683 -10.42 -8.08 -13.90
CA PRO A 683 -9.76 -7.50 -15.08
C PRO A 683 -8.23 -7.53 -15.06
N LEU A 684 -7.62 -7.57 -13.87
CA LEU A 684 -6.16 -7.60 -13.67
C LEU A 684 -5.63 -9.00 -13.36
N LEU A 685 -6.45 -9.84 -12.71
CA LEU A 685 -6.04 -11.11 -12.10
C LEU A 685 -6.64 -12.37 -12.75
N SER A 686 -7.42 -12.24 -13.82
CA SER A 686 -7.99 -13.40 -14.53
C SER A 686 -6.98 -14.12 -15.42
N ASN A 687 -5.96 -13.42 -15.94
CA ASN A 687 -4.94 -14.05 -16.77
C ASN A 687 -3.91 -14.80 -15.89
N LEU A 688 -4.05 -16.13 -15.82
CA LEU A 688 -3.20 -16.99 -14.99
C LEU A 688 -1.72 -17.00 -15.44
N ALA A 689 -1.45 -16.85 -16.74
CA ALA A 689 -0.08 -16.77 -17.25
C ALA A 689 0.61 -15.50 -16.78
N ALA A 690 -0.09 -14.35 -16.82
CA ALA A 690 0.38 -13.07 -16.31
C ALA A 690 0.69 -13.16 -14.80
N ILE A 691 -0.24 -13.67 -14.00
CA ILE A 691 -0.03 -13.86 -12.55
C ILE A 691 1.17 -14.76 -12.28
N THR A 692 1.24 -15.92 -12.95
CA THR A 692 2.32 -16.88 -12.72
C THR A 692 3.68 -16.28 -13.07
N SER A 693 3.76 -15.50 -14.16
CA SER A 693 4.94 -14.71 -14.53
C SER A 693 5.31 -13.73 -13.42
N LEU A 694 4.37 -12.89 -12.97
CA LEU A 694 4.59 -11.90 -11.94
C LEU A 694 5.05 -12.52 -10.61
N GLU A 695 4.41 -13.60 -10.14
CA GLU A 695 4.81 -14.29 -8.92
C GLU A 695 6.19 -14.93 -9.01
N ALA A 696 6.51 -15.57 -10.13
CA ALA A 696 7.81 -16.20 -10.36
C ALA A 696 8.94 -15.16 -10.39
N ARG A 697 8.68 -14.00 -10.99
CA ARG A 697 9.64 -12.89 -11.05
C ARG A 697 9.77 -12.17 -9.70
N LEU A 698 8.68 -11.97 -8.95
CA LEU A 698 8.71 -11.37 -7.61
C LEU A 698 9.64 -12.10 -6.65
N LYS A 699 9.68 -13.44 -6.74
CA LYS A 699 10.57 -14.28 -5.92
C LYS A 699 12.06 -14.05 -6.21
N LYS A 700 12.40 -13.55 -7.40
CA LYS A 700 13.77 -13.28 -7.85
C LYS A 700 14.19 -11.83 -7.65
N LEU A 701 13.23 -10.90 -7.62
CA LEU A 701 13.50 -9.47 -7.46
C LEU A 701 14.10 -9.15 -6.09
N LEU A 702 15.14 -8.34 -6.10
CA LEU A 702 15.67 -7.64 -4.94
C LEU A 702 14.95 -6.31 -4.77
N SER A 703 15.03 -5.74 -3.56
CA SER A 703 14.34 -4.48 -3.24
C SER A 703 14.86 -3.28 -4.03
N ASP A 704 16.10 -3.32 -4.52
CA ASP A 704 16.72 -2.22 -5.26
C ASP A 704 16.58 -2.39 -6.78
N ASP A 705 16.01 -3.50 -7.23
CA ASP A 705 15.76 -3.73 -8.65
C ASP A 705 14.63 -2.82 -9.16
N LEU A 706 14.69 -2.47 -10.45
CA LEU A 706 13.62 -1.75 -11.13
C LEU A 706 12.35 -2.60 -11.22
N ALA A 707 11.23 -1.92 -11.40
CA ALA A 707 9.95 -2.59 -11.62
C ALA A 707 9.97 -3.43 -12.89
N ILE A 708 9.27 -4.57 -12.83
CA ILE A 708 9.02 -5.41 -14.00
C ILE A 708 7.69 -4.99 -14.61
N THR A 709 7.67 -4.81 -15.92
CA THR A 709 6.48 -4.40 -16.66
C THR A 709 5.93 -5.59 -17.47
N GLU A 710 4.62 -5.79 -17.42
CA GLU A 710 3.87 -6.66 -18.32
C GLU A 710 2.72 -5.85 -18.95
N THR A 711 2.48 -6.00 -20.24
CA THR A 711 1.36 -5.33 -20.93
C THR A 711 0.16 -6.26 -21.04
N LEU A 712 -0.96 -5.84 -20.46
CA LEU A 712 -2.23 -6.58 -20.43
C LEU A 712 -3.29 -5.83 -21.23
N PHE A 713 -3.88 -6.49 -22.21
CA PHE A 713 -5.07 -6.03 -22.92
C PHE A 713 -6.33 -6.58 -22.24
N VAL A 714 -7.25 -5.68 -21.92
CA VAL A 714 -8.49 -5.99 -21.22
C VAL A 714 -9.67 -5.48 -22.03
N ALA A 715 -10.57 -6.37 -22.40
CA ALA A 715 -11.86 -6.03 -23.00
C ALA A 715 -12.95 -6.22 -21.95
N ILE A 716 -13.80 -5.21 -21.74
CA ILE A 716 -14.94 -5.26 -20.82
C ILE A 716 -16.20 -4.92 -21.61
N ASN A 717 -17.15 -5.84 -21.67
CA ASN A 717 -18.49 -5.61 -22.22
C ASN A 717 -19.48 -5.35 -21.06
N PRO A 718 -19.91 -4.09 -20.83
CA PRO A 718 -20.80 -3.77 -19.72
C PRO A 718 -22.22 -4.34 -19.88
N GLN A 719 -22.60 -4.81 -21.07
CA GLN A 719 -23.95 -5.34 -21.37
C GLN A 719 -24.16 -6.78 -20.87
N HIS A 720 -23.12 -7.41 -20.31
CA HIS A 720 -23.22 -8.74 -19.73
C HIS A 720 -23.06 -8.68 -18.21
N ASP A 721 -24.00 -9.27 -17.48
CA ASP A 721 -23.99 -9.31 -16.01
C ASP A 721 -22.95 -10.30 -15.45
N GLY A 722 -22.62 -11.35 -16.20
CA GLY A 722 -21.67 -12.37 -15.76
C GLY A 722 -20.21 -11.94 -15.98
N VAL A 723 -19.43 -11.82 -14.89
CA VAL A 723 -18.02 -11.39 -14.93
C VAL A 723 -17.19 -12.13 -15.99
N GLY A 724 -17.18 -13.47 -15.98
CA GLY A 724 -16.39 -14.28 -16.92
C GLY A 724 -16.84 -14.20 -18.39
N LYS A 725 -18.05 -13.69 -18.66
CA LYS A 725 -18.51 -13.41 -20.04
C LYS A 725 -18.27 -11.96 -20.44
N SER A 726 -18.27 -11.06 -19.45
CA SER A 726 -18.10 -9.62 -19.66
C SER A 726 -16.64 -9.22 -19.84
N VAL A 727 -15.69 -9.93 -19.24
CA VAL A 727 -14.27 -9.56 -19.26
C VAL A 727 -13.44 -10.58 -20.02
N THR A 728 -12.63 -10.12 -20.97
CA THR A 728 -11.62 -10.93 -21.66
C THR A 728 -10.25 -10.27 -21.48
N THR A 729 -9.25 -11.05 -21.06
CA THR A 729 -7.88 -10.57 -20.82
C THR A 729 -6.88 -11.31 -21.70
N LYS A 730 -5.88 -10.58 -22.21
CA LYS A 730 -4.78 -11.10 -23.04
C LYS A 730 -3.48 -10.41 -22.70
N LEU A 731 -2.41 -11.17 -22.49
CA LEU A 731 -1.07 -10.58 -22.50
C LEU A 731 -0.73 -10.10 -23.91
N ALA A 732 0.02 -9.01 -24.03
CA ALA A 732 0.51 -8.55 -25.34
C ALA A 732 1.33 -9.66 -26.04
N SER A 733 2.11 -10.42 -25.27
CA SER A 733 2.89 -11.57 -25.74
C SER A 733 2.06 -12.79 -26.17
N GLU A 734 0.75 -12.83 -25.91
CA GLU A 734 -0.16 -13.85 -26.47
C GLU A 734 -0.66 -13.47 -27.88
N LEU A 735 -0.56 -12.19 -28.25
CA LEU A 735 -0.98 -11.65 -29.53
C LEU A 735 0.24 -11.44 -30.43
N ASN A 736 0.79 -12.57 -30.91
CA ASN A 736 2.10 -12.68 -31.54
C ASN A 736 2.31 -11.89 -32.86
N THR A 737 1.30 -11.18 -33.36
CA THR A 737 1.36 -10.41 -34.62
C THR A 737 0.59 -9.10 -34.48
N PRO A 738 1.04 -7.98 -35.06
CA PRO A 738 0.32 -6.70 -35.05
C PRO A 738 -1.13 -6.81 -35.55
N GLU A 739 -1.41 -7.67 -36.52
CA GLU A 739 -2.75 -7.87 -37.10
C GLU A 739 -3.72 -8.49 -36.09
N LEU A 740 -3.29 -9.52 -35.36
CA LEU A 740 -4.08 -10.15 -34.29
C LEU A 740 -4.37 -9.15 -33.16
N THR A 741 -3.38 -8.36 -32.77
CA THR A 741 -3.56 -7.30 -31.78
C THR A 741 -4.58 -6.27 -32.27
N ARG A 742 -4.43 -5.77 -33.50
CA ARG A 742 -5.38 -4.84 -34.11
C ARG A 742 -6.79 -5.42 -34.19
N PHE A 743 -6.93 -6.70 -34.54
CA PHE A 743 -8.21 -7.39 -34.58
C PHE A 743 -8.85 -7.48 -33.18
N PHE A 744 -8.07 -7.85 -32.16
CA PHE A 744 -8.55 -7.91 -30.77
C PHE A 744 -9.03 -6.53 -30.31
N ILE A 745 -8.26 -5.47 -30.55
CA ILE A 745 -8.62 -4.10 -30.16
C ILE A 745 -9.91 -3.66 -30.86
N LYS A 746 -10.00 -3.81 -32.18
CA LYS A 746 -11.21 -3.46 -32.95
C LYS A 746 -12.44 -4.22 -32.49
N LYS A 747 -12.30 -5.52 -32.22
CA LYS A 747 -13.40 -6.35 -31.70
C LYS A 747 -13.85 -5.85 -30.32
N SER A 748 -12.90 -5.54 -29.45
CA SER A 748 -13.17 -5.07 -28.08
C SER A 748 -13.91 -3.73 -28.08
N LEU A 749 -13.42 -2.75 -28.85
CA LEU A 749 -14.08 -1.45 -29.02
C LEU A 749 -15.51 -1.59 -29.56
N LYS A 750 -15.76 -2.52 -30.51
CA LYS A 750 -17.12 -2.76 -31.02
C LYS A 750 -18.06 -3.37 -29.98
N GLN A 751 -17.55 -4.11 -29.01
CA GLN A 751 -18.34 -4.86 -28.03
C GLN A 751 -18.48 -4.14 -26.68
N GLY A 752 -17.64 -3.15 -26.40
CA GLY A 752 -17.65 -2.42 -25.14
C GLY A 752 -16.38 -1.59 -24.98
N LEU A 753 -15.78 -1.68 -23.80
CA LEU A 753 -14.57 -0.95 -23.41
C LEU A 753 -13.32 -1.78 -23.69
N PHE A 754 -12.25 -1.09 -24.09
CA PHE A 754 -10.93 -1.66 -24.27
C PHE A 754 -9.93 -0.88 -23.42
N PHE A 755 -9.08 -1.60 -22.68
CA PHE A 755 -7.96 -1.05 -21.94
C PHE A 755 -6.67 -1.74 -22.36
N SER A 756 -5.61 -0.95 -22.52
CA SER A 756 -4.23 -1.40 -22.63
C SER A 756 -3.50 -0.97 -21.37
N LEU A 757 -3.10 -1.93 -20.55
CA LEU A 757 -2.61 -1.70 -19.19
C LEU A 757 -1.16 -2.17 -19.06
N GLN A 758 -0.24 -1.27 -18.72
CA GLN A 758 1.09 -1.63 -18.26
C GLN A 758 1.06 -1.89 -16.76
N VAL A 759 1.21 -3.16 -16.39
CA VAL A 759 1.24 -3.61 -14.99
C VAL A 759 2.70 -3.65 -14.53
N LYS A 760 3.08 -2.71 -13.66
CA LYS A 760 4.46 -2.60 -13.14
C LYS A 760 4.55 -3.18 -11.73
N LEU A 761 5.37 -4.21 -11.54
CA LEU A 761 5.58 -4.89 -10.25
C LEU A 761 6.94 -4.58 -9.65
N SER A 762 6.94 -4.10 -8.41
CA SER A 762 8.14 -3.77 -7.63
C SER A 762 8.25 -4.61 -6.37
N ARG A 763 9.47 -5.00 -5.99
CA ARG A 763 9.76 -5.63 -4.70
C ARG A 763 9.91 -4.56 -3.62
N THR A 764 9.25 -4.74 -2.47
CA THR A 764 9.34 -3.82 -1.33
C THR A 764 10.55 -4.09 -0.43
N GLU A 765 11.03 -3.05 0.25
CA GLU A 765 11.99 -3.17 1.36
C GLU A 765 11.28 -3.57 2.67
N SER A 766 12.03 -3.70 3.76
CA SER A 766 11.45 -3.74 5.10
C SER A 766 10.74 -2.42 5.43
N PRO A 767 9.62 -2.45 6.18
CA PRO A 767 8.91 -1.25 6.60
C PRO A 767 9.77 -0.41 7.54
N GLU A 768 9.62 0.91 7.45
CA GLU A 768 10.18 1.88 8.39
C GLU A 768 9.35 1.91 9.67
N MET A 769 9.56 0.89 10.52
CA MET A 769 8.79 0.72 11.76
C MET A 769 8.92 1.92 12.70
N GLU A 770 10.05 2.66 12.71
CA GLU A 770 10.22 3.86 13.56
C GLU A 770 9.16 4.93 13.25
N TYR A 771 8.78 5.09 11.98
CA TYR A 771 7.75 6.02 11.53
C TYR A 771 6.33 5.58 11.97
N LEU A 772 6.06 4.27 11.93
CA LEU A 772 4.75 3.70 12.29
C LEU A 772 4.57 3.44 13.80
N ASN A 773 5.69 3.34 14.54
CA ASN A 773 5.70 2.90 15.92
C ASN A 773 4.83 3.75 16.87
N PRO A 774 4.70 5.09 16.72
CA PRO A 774 3.84 5.86 17.62
C PRO A 774 2.39 5.35 17.66
N GLU A 775 1.78 5.12 16.49
CA GLU A 775 0.42 4.60 16.37
C GLU A 775 0.34 3.10 16.74
N LEU A 776 1.32 2.30 16.32
CA LEU A 776 1.35 0.87 16.63
C LEU A 776 1.54 0.59 18.13
N SER A 777 2.40 1.35 18.80
CA SER A 777 2.62 1.25 20.26
C SER A 777 1.36 1.64 21.03
N TYR A 778 0.64 2.68 20.60
CA TYR A 778 -0.62 3.08 21.21
C TYR A 778 -1.68 1.98 21.07
N ILE A 779 -1.85 1.41 19.87
CA ILE A 779 -2.77 0.27 19.65
C ILE A 779 -2.37 -0.93 20.51
N SER A 780 -1.08 -1.26 20.55
CA SER A 780 -0.58 -2.41 21.30
C SER A 780 -0.76 -2.27 22.81
N ALA A 781 -0.73 -1.04 23.34
CA ALA A 781 -0.96 -0.77 24.76
C ALA A 781 -2.39 -1.13 25.22
N TYR A 782 -3.39 -1.01 24.32
CA TYR A 782 -4.80 -1.29 24.63
C TYR A 782 -5.32 -2.60 24.02
N ALA A 783 -4.72 -3.08 22.93
CA ALA A 783 -5.15 -4.27 22.20
C ALA A 783 -3.95 -5.06 21.63
N ILE A 784 -3.19 -5.72 22.51
CA ILE A 784 -1.94 -6.43 22.17
C ILE A 784 -2.11 -7.38 20.97
N HIS A 785 -3.16 -8.20 20.94
CA HIS A 785 -3.40 -9.15 19.84
C HIS A 785 -3.64 -8.43 18.51
N ARG A 786 -4.36 -7.30 18.53
CA ARG A 786 -4.62 -6.50 17.33
C ARG A 786 -3.36 -5.77 16.86
N GLY A 787 -2.56 -5.26 17.81
CA GLY A 787 -1.24 -4.68 17.52
C GLY A 787 -0.33 -5.68 16.82
N LYS A 788 -0.19 -6.91 17.35
CA LYS A 788 0.59 -7.98 16.73
C LYS A 788 0.08 -8.37 15.34
N GLN A 789 -1.24 -8.43 15.14
CA GLN A 789 -1.81 -8.72 13.83
C GLN A 789 -1.47 -7.62 12.82
N ILE A 790 -1.66 -6.34 13.18
CA ILE A 790 -1.33 -5.22 12.30
C ILE A 790 0.17 -5.18 12.02
N GLU A 791 1.02 -5.44 13.01
CA GLU A 791 2.45 -5.58 12.80
C GLU A 791 2.77 -6.68 11.77
N GLN A 792 2.17 -7.87 11.89
CA GLN A 792 2.31 -8.93 10.89
C GLN A 792 1.81 -8.50 9.50
N ASP A 793 0.68 -7.80 9.43
CA ASP A 793 0.13 -7.29 8.17
C ASP A 793 1.07 -6.27 7.53
N ILE A 794 1.67 -5.37 8.30
CA ILE A 794 2.70 -4.41 7.84
C ILE A 794 3.88 -5.17 7.24
N TRP A 795 4.42 -6.17 7.96
CA TRP A 795 5.56 -6.98 7.50
C TRP A 795 5.23 -7.92 6.33
N SER A 796 3.94 -8.19 6.09
CA SER A 796 3.53 -9.12 5.04
C SER A 796 3.71 -8.56 3.63
N VAL A 797 3.81 -7.23 3.46
CA VAL A 797 3.88 -6.57 2.15
C VAL A 797 5.18 -6.92 1.43
N ALA A 798 5.03 -7.71 0.37
CA ALA A 798 6.10 -8.32 -0.40
C ALA A 798 6.41 -7.58 -1.70
N GLY A 799 5.44 -6.81 -2.21
CA GLY A 799 5.56 -6.07 -3.46
C GLY A 799 4.44 -5.07 -3.65
N ILE A 800 4.63 -4.16 -4.60
CA ILE A 800 3.65 -3.17 -5.05
C ILE A 800 3.44 -3.34 -6.54
N ILE A 801 2.19 -3.36 -6.97
CA ILE A 801 1.78 -3.35 -8.38
C ILE A 801 1.17 -1.99 -8.71
N GLU A 802 1.61 -1.37 -9.81
CA GLU A 802 1.07 -0.11 -10.33
C GLU A 802 0.47 -0.29 -11.75
N VAL A 803 -0.75 0.25 -11.86
CA VAL A 803 -1.81 0.27 -12.89
C VAL A 803 -1.75 1.21 -14.10
N PHE A 804 -0.78 1.19 -15.04
CA PHE A 804 -0.69 2.30 -16.03
C PHE A 804 -1.62 2.10 -17.22
N ASP A 805 -2.61 2.99 -17.39
CA ASP A 805 -3.46 3.00 -18.57
C ASP A 805 -2.73 3.65 -19.77
N VAL A 806 -2.31 2.82 -20.71
CA VAL A 806 -1.64 3.21 -21.96
C VAL A 806 -2.55 3.02 -23.18
N THR A 807 -3.87 2.99 -22.97
CA THR A 807 -4.88 2.77 -24.01
C THR A 807 -4.77 3.82 -25.11
N GLN A 808 -4.67 5.11 -24.75
CA GLN A 808 -4.55 6.20 -25.71
C GLN A 808 -3.32 6.03 -26.62
N GLU A 809 -2.14 5.76 -26.05
CA GLU A 809 -0.91 5.50 -26.81
C GLU A 809 -1.09 4.29 -27.74
N THR A 810 -1.65 3.20 -27.21
CA THR A 810 -1.86 1.97 -27.96
C THR A 810 -2.79 2.21 -29.16
N LEU A 811 -3.87 2.96 -28.98
CA LEU A 811 -4.79 3.29 -30.07
C LEU A 811 -4.15 4.17 -31.13
N ILE A 812 -3.27 5.12 -30.77
CA ILE A 812 -2.52 5.93 -31.72
C ILE A 812 -1.56 5.04 -32.53
N ARG A 813 -0.79 4.18 -31.85
CA ARG A 813 0.19 3.26 -32.45
C ARG A 813 -0.43 2.35 -33.50
N TYR A 814 -1.61 1.79 -33.23
CA TYR A 814 -2.34 0.92 -34.17
C TYR A 814 -3.23 1.66 -35.17
N GLY A 815 -3.22 3.01 -35.17
CA GLY A 815 -4.02 3.83 -36.07
C GLY A 815 -5.54 3.69 -35.85
N LEU A 816 -5.97 3.54 -34.60
CA LEU A 816 -7.35 3.31 -34.17
C LEU A 816 -7.94 4.47 -33.34
N ALA A 817 -7.20 5.57 -33.15
CA ALA A 817 -7.64 6.70 -32.31
C ALA A 817 -8.97 7.34 -32.76
N GLN A 818 -9.25 7.42 -34.07
CA GLN A 818 -10.53 7.97 -34.59
C GLN A 818 -11.74 7.06 -34.33
N GLU A 819 -11.55 5.73 -34.31
CA GLU A 819 -12.62 4.77 -33.98
C GLU A 819 -13.07 4.93 -32.51
N SER A 820 -12.18 5.40 -31.62
CA SER A 820 -12.42 5.65 -30.19
C SER A 820 -13.15 6.98 -29.91
N LEU A 821 -12.77 8.08 -30.59
CA LEU A 821 -13.41 9.39 -30.40
C LEU A 821 -14.90 9.38 -30.80
N THR A 822 -15.28 8.50 -31.73
CA THR A 822 -16.67 8.34 -32.17
C THR A 822 -17.57 7.65 -31.13
N GLN A 823 -16.98 6.92 -30.16
CA GLN A 823 -17.71 6.27 -29.07
C GLN A 823 -17.82 7.14 -27.82
N LEU A 824 -16.77 7.89 -27.47
CA LEU A 824 -16.81 8.90 -26.40
C LEU A 824 -17.81 10.03 -26.69
N ALA A 825 -18.07 10.34 -27.96
CA ALA A 825 -19.09 11.31 -28.37
C ALA A 825 -20.53 10.75 -28.44
N LYS A 826 -20.71 9.44 -28.19
CA LYS A 826 -22.02 8.75 -28.21
C LYS A 826 -22.49 8.26 -26.83
N ALA A 827 -21.65 8.38 -25.80
CA ALA A 827 -22.02 8.28 -24.39
C ALA A 827 -22.34 9.69 -23.86
#